data_AF-A0A9X1X119-F1
#
_entry.id   AF-A0A9X1X119-F1
#
_cell.length_a   1.000
_cell.length_b   1.000
_cell.length_c   1.000
_cell.angle_alpha   90.00
_cell.angle_beta   90.00
_cell.angle_gamma   90.00
#
_symmetry.space_group_name_H-M   'P 1'
#
loop_
_entity.id
_entity.type
_entity.pdbx_description
1 polymer ?
#
loop_
_entity_poly.entity_id
_entity_poly.type
_entity_poly.pdbx_seq_one_letter_code
_entity_poly.pdbx_strand_id
1 'polypeptide(L)'
;MKPITKKIKQLTGLLIAAALMVTSKTLQAQTLVTGPMSGTYTNGIYYNTSGIVIQPNTTIAPGPGQSVQIYVSNISCLPLALNLSNTQNYIVTSIPRTAGYNPGTSGYTTCQLMQTVQYFDGLGRPLQTVQVKGSPKADKDLVQPFAYDQFGRETRKYLPYPSVSADGSYKADALNTGAGVQQFYNPNGQASGQQNTNGVANIPNPYAETGFEPSPLNRPVEQGAPGSDWVIGQHTVKTEYSTNAASGSYAVRLFSVDASGNVINPNNANYNAGELYLTITKDENWSSANGLNGQVHEYKDKEGHVVLKRTFNHNPATGQDETLSTYYVYNDLGNLAYVLPPKANPDNGIPAATLLDNLCYQYRYDERNRLTQKKLPGKGWEYMVYNKLDQVVLTQDANQGVNNQWTVTKYDALGRVILTGLWNAGSPIPLSTLQSNIYAGVQYDSRDVNNSTTGYNISSYPAVSKILAINYYDRYDGIPNLPAAYNQQSAYPANVTGLLTATRTAVINTITNANPDYLWTANYYDDKGRNVTTYAQHYKGGIVDANNYDVITSTYDFTSEVVATNRRHYTNAGTAPQLTIANTYMYDHMGRKTQTWEQINNGTNVLLSQLDYNEIGQLKTKHLHSTNSGSSFLQDVNYTYNERGWTRTMNTSGNLFNLDLRYNTPDAGITPQFNGNIAQLLYVGQHSGSKAFSYTYDALNRLTNAQSTDNSLNEALTYDPIGNITHLTRSGSRSADLGYGYNGNQLSTVSNNSSAYRSYNYDANGNATSDGGITGNKGITYNLLNLPQAVTQNNTTIATYAYDASGQKLRNTGSDGSWDYVNGITYHNNAIEYVQTEEGRAIPANGYTYQYDLKDHLGNVRVSFYRNPNTGNVEVLQEDEYYAFGLRNRLYDNGNNNRKLYNGKEIQTDLADQYDYGTRFYDPVIARWTTLDPKAELGRRLSPYNYAFDDPMRFTDPDGMWPDWLDNAVAAVKSWLNSPASSSTQFGAQANLVSATGAAQVPLPQTNGDALMYNLGAGAIHMSASLPGSTKIPATVTPEAPEVSATTTSVSPAVESSSAIGNKTVLHHYTTEEGQNGILSSQKLNPSLKANNTKDARYGDGQYLSDIEPGSKTPAQLSKAFLNVPYQGKKFTHYVSIDVTGLEVKMGRDNVYVVPNTQPLPLKGRIVNSGSVSPLPIKNN
;
A
#
# COMPACT_ATOMS: atom_id res chain seq x y z
N MET A 1 33.62 -57.49 -4.58
CA MET A 1 34.90 -57.48 -5.30
C MET A 1 34.64 -57.14 -6.78
N LYS A 2 35.53 -56.40 -7.46
CA LYS A 2 35.57 -56.20 -8.94
C LYS A 2 36.02 -57.53 -9.63
N PRO A 3 35.96 -57.75 -10.98
CA PRO A 3 35.99 -56.80 -12.12
C PRO A 3 35.03 -57.20 -13.31
N ILE A 4 35.09 -56.76 -14.60
CA ILE A 4 35.82 -55.70 -15.32
C ILE A 4 34.99 -55.04 -16.47
N THR A 5 35.31 -53.77 -16.71
CA THR A 5 35.13 -52.79 -17.82
C THR A 5 35.04 -53.26 -19.31
N LYS A 6 34.02 -52.81 -20.09
CA LYS A 6 34.09 -51.72 -21.13
C LYS A 6 32.92 -51.66 -22.16
N LYS A 7 32.36 -50.44 -22.32
CA LYS A 7 31.79 -49.78 -23.54
C LYS A 7 30.52 -50.31 -24.25
N ILE A 8 29.37 -49.89 -23.70
CA ILE A 8 28.20 -49.23 -24.33
C ILE A 8 28.19 -49.12 -25.87
N LYS A 9 27.19 -49.78 -26.48
CA LYS A 9 26.30 -49.37 -27.60
C LYS A 9 24.88 -49.74 -27.11
N GLN A 10 23.76 -49.05 -27.34
CA GLN A 10 23.26 -48.24 -28.47
C GLN A 10 22.49 -47.01 -27.95
N LEU A 11 21.83 -46.25 -28.85
CA LEU A 11 21.16 -44.94 -28.62
C LEU A 11 22.10 -43.76 -28.36
N THR A 12 22.87 -43.42 -29.38
CA THR A 12 23.40 -42.06 -29.63
C THR A 12 23.14 -41.74 -31.09
N GLY A 13 22.44 -40.64 -31.36
CA GLY A 13 21.99 -40.32 -32.73
C GLY A 13 21.04 -39.12 -32.88
N LEU A 14 20.76 -38.36 -31.82
CA LEU A 14 20.01 -37.11 -31.91
C LEU A 14 20.34 -36.24 -30.68
N LEU A 15 21.31 -35.33 -30.79
CA LEU A 15 21.44 -34.03 -30.09
C LEU A 15 22.86 -33.46 -30.26
N ILE A 16 22.92 -32.17 -30.65
CA ILE A 16 24.05 -31.23 -30.57
C ILE A 16 25.27 -31.48 -31.49
N ALA A 17 25.29 -30.80 -32.64
CA ALA A 17 26.42 -29.97 -33.09
C ALA A 17 25.98 -29.03 -34.25
N ALA A 18 26.57 -27.83 -34.32
CA ALA A 18 26.40 -26.80 -35.37
C ALA A 18 24.96 -26.26 -35.58
N ALA A 19 24.61 -25.00 -35.29
CA ALA A 19 25.46 -23.83 -35.03
C ALA A 19 26.50 -23.54 -36.14
N LEU A 20 26.10 -23.64 -37.42
CA LEU A 20 26.73 -22.87 -38.50
C LEU A 20 25.82 -22.69 -39.73
N MET A 21 24.91 -21.73 -39.65
CA MET A 21 24.53 -20.93 -40.82
C MET A 21 24.56 -19.45 -40.43
N VAL A 22 25.77 -18.91 -40.34
CA VAL A 22 25.99 -17.48 -40.62
C VAL A 22 25.94 -17.32 -42.14
N THR A 23 24.74 -17.50 -42.71
CA THR A 23 24.42 -16.78 -43.93
C THR A 23 24.13 -15.34 -43.52
N SER A 24 24.67 -14.39 -44.27
CA SER A 24 24.48 -12.96 -44.04
C SER A 24 22.99 -12.63 -44.10
N LYS A 25 22.33 -12.52 -42.94
CA LYS A 25 20.95 -12.07 -42.83
C LYS A 25 20.90 -10.57 -43.13
N THR A 26 20.81 -10.24 -44.41
CA THR A 26 20.22 -8.98 -44.87
C THR A 26 18.88 -8.76 -44.17
N LEU A 27 18.63 -7.54 -43.69
CA LEU A 27 17.34 -7.16 -43.13
C LEU A 27 16.22 -7.58 -44.10
N GLN A 28 15.22 -8.30 -43.59
CA GLN A 28 14.00 -8.59 -44.35
C GLN A 28 12.85 -7.77 -43.77
N ALA A 29 12.30 -6.88 -44.58
CA ALA A 29 11.11 -6.12 -44.21
C ALA A 29 9.90 -7.06 -44.09
N GLN A 30 9.08 -6.86 -43.06
CA GLN A 30 7.82 -7.55 -42.88
C GLN A 30 6.70 -6.69 -43.47
N THR A 31 5.86 -7.29 -44.33
CA THR A 31 4.89 -6.58 -45.15
C THR A 31 3.47 -7.02 -44.81
N LEU A 32 2.62 -6.09 -44.38
CA LEU A 32 1.20 -6.38 -44.19
C LEU A 32 0.51 -6.53 -45.55
N VAL A 33 -0.22 -7.63 -45.73
CA VAL A 33 -1.05 -7.93 -46.91
C VAL A 33 -2.50 -7.62 -46.54
N THR A 34 -3.11 -6.58 -47.10
CA THR A 34 -4.47 -6.12 -46.74
C THR A 34 -5.58 -6.62 -47.67
N GLY A 35 -5.24 -7.34 -48.74
CA GLY A 35 -6.18 -7.91 -49.71
C GLY A 35 -5.59 -9.15 -50.40
N PRO A 36 -6.29 -9.75 -51.37
CA PRO A 36 -5.81 -10.96 -52.03
C PRO A 36 -4.46 -10.77 -52.73
N MET A 37 -3.51 -11.66 -52.47
CA MET A 37 -2.18 -11.64 -53.09
C MET A 37 -2.32 -11.93 -54.59
N SER A 38 -1.70 -11.10 -55.42
CA SER A 38 -1.66 -11.24 -56.88
C SER A 38 -0.36 -10.66 -57.45
N GLY A 39 0.12 -11.17 -58.58
CA GLY A 39 1.40 -10.78 -59.18
C GLY A 39 2.60 -11.59 -58.68
N THR A 40 3.80 -10.98 -58.68
CA THR A 40 5.05 -11.67 -58.31
C THR A 40 5.56 -11.20 -56.95
N TYR A 41 5.82 -12.15 -56.05
CA TYR A 41 6.37 -11.91 -54.72
C TYR A 41 7.82 -12.38 -54.64
N THR A 42 8.68 -11.53 -54.09
CA THR A 42 10.13 -11.74 -53.94
C THR A 42 10.50 -11.92 -52.47
N ASN A 43 11.79 -12.12 -52.18
CA ASN A 43 12.34 -12.35 -50.85
C ASN A 43 11.80 -11.39 -49.77
N GLY A 44 11.21 -11.94 -48.71
CA GLY A 44 10.62 -11.15 -47.63
C GLY A 44 9.60 -11.92 -46.79
N ILE A 45 9.03 -11.23 -45.81
CA ILE A 45 8.01 -11.77 -44.91
C ILE A 45 6.69 -11.02 -45.17
N TYR A 46 5.61 -11.76 -45.31
CA TYR A 46 4.26 -11.25 -45.61
C TYR A 46 3.26 -11.79 -44.60
N TYR A 47 2.36 -10.95 -44.08
CA TYR A 47 1.41 -11.37 -43.05
C TYR A 47 0.04 -10.66 -43.14
N ASN A 48 -0.97 -11.23 -42.48
CA ASN A 48 -2.30 -10.64 -42.26
C ASN A 48 -2.81 -11.07 -40.87
N THR A 49 -3.79 -10.38 -40.29
CA THR A 49 -4.34 -10.66 -38.94
C THR A 49 -5.64 -11.49 -38.91
N SER A 50 -6.19 -11.82 -40.08
CA SER A 50 -7.52 -12.43 -40.25
C SER A 50 -7.53 -13.56 -41.30
N GLY A 51 -6.75 -13.44 -42.37
CA GLY A 51 -6.62 -14.46 -43.41
C GLY A 51 -5.84 -13.98 -44.63
N ILE A 52 -5.20 -14.90 -45.35
CA ILE A 52 -4.48 -14.60 -46.60
C ILE A 52 -5.12 -15.40 -47.74
N VAL A 53 -5.58 -14.69 -48.77
CA VAL A 53 -6.11 -15.29 -50.00
C VAL A 53 -5.07 -15.09 -51.11
N ILE A 54 -4.61 -16.18 -51.73
CA ILE A 54 -3.68 -16.13 -52.86
C ILE A 54 -4.47 -16.35 -54.14
N GLN A 55 -4.41 -15.40 -55.08
CA GLN A 55 -5.13 -15.49 -56.35
C GLN A 55 -4.43 -16.41 -57.35
N PRO A 56 -5.17 -17.02 -58.30
CA PRO A 56 -4.57 -17.70 -59.45
C PRO A 56 -3.56 -16.81 -60.18
N ASN A 57 -2.49 -17.42 -60.69
CA ASN A 57 -1.34 -16.76 -61.33
C ASN A 57 -0.40 -15.95 -60.41
N THR A 58 -0.57 -16.00 -59.08
CA THR A 58 0.44 -15.48 -58.16
C THR A 58 1.73 -16.28 -58.25
N THR A 59 2.86 -15.61 -58.47
CA THR A 59 4.18 -16.24 -58.60
C THR A 59 5.06 -15.90 -57.40
N ILE A 60 5.53 -16.92 -56.68
CA ILE A 60 6.48 -16.76 -55.56
C ILE A 60 7.87 -17.12 -56.08
N ALA A 61 8.75 -16.13 -56.21
CA ALA A 61 10.06 -16.29 -56.86
C ALA A 61 11.21 -15.68 -56.04
N PRO A 62 11.57 -16.28 -54.88
CA PRO A 62 12.83 -15.98 -54.20
C PRO A 62 14.03 -16.45 -55.03
N GLY A 63 15.11 -15.68 -55.06
CA GLY A 63 16.38 -16.10 -55.66
C GLY A 63 17.10 -17.20 -54.87
N PRO A 64 18.22 -17.74 -55.38
CA PRO A 64 19.00 -18.73 -54.66
C PRO A 64 19.45 -18.21 -53.29
N GLY A 65 19.12 -18.93 -52.21
CA GLY A 65 19.42 -18.52 -50.83
C GLY A 65 18.44 -17.51 -50.21
N GLN A 66 17.37 -17.12 -50.91
CA GLN A 66 16.30 -16.26 -50.41
C GLN A 66 15.07 -17.07 -50.00
N SER A 67 14.16 -16.45 -49.24
CA SER A 67 12.93 -17.08 -48.75
C SER A 67 11.75 -16.11 -48.79
N VAL A 68 10.57 -16.63 -49.11
CA VAL A 68 9.31 -15.92 -48.91
C VAL A 68 8.55 -16.63 -47.79
N GLN A 69 8.17 -15.89 -46.75
CA GLN A 69 7.34 -16.41 -45.66
C GLN A 69 5.98 -15.71 -45.69
N ILE A 70 4.91 -16.50 -45.56
CA ILE A 70 3.52 -16.01 -45.61
C ILE A 70 2.78 -16.64 -44.42
N TYR A 71 2.21 -15.84 -43.51
CA TYR A 71 1.48 -16.36 -42.35
C TYR A 71 0.36 -15.44 -41.86
N VAL A 72 -0.62 -16.02 -41.17
CA VAL A 72 -1.61 -15.24 -40.40
C VAL A 72 -1.05 -15.05 -38.98
N SER A 73 -0.99 -13.80 -38.49
CA SER A 73 -0.54 -13.47 -37.14
C SER A 73 -1.74 -13.16 -36.23
N ASN A 74 -1.58 -13.36 -34.93
CA ASN A 74 -2.53 -12.81 -33.94
C ASN A 74 -2.49 -11.26 -34.01
N ILE A 75 -3.64 -10.61 -33.85
CA ILE A 75 -3.78 -9.14 -33.89
C ILE A 75 -2.86 -8.42 -32.90
N SER A 76 -2.54 -9.02 -31.75
CA SER A 76 -1.60 -8.46 -30.77
C SER A 76 -0.12 -8.79 -31.03
N CYS A 77 0.20 -9.62 -32.03
CA CYS A 77 1.56 -10.06 -32.38
C CYS A 77 2.03 -9.43 -33.71
N LEU A 78 2.08 -8.10 -33.75
CA LEU A 78 2.47 -7.35 -34.94
C LEU A 78 3.99 -7.10 -34.98
N PRO A 79 4.60 -6.90 -36.17
CA PRO A 79 6.02 -6.65 -36.30
C PRO A 79 6.41 -5.31 -35.64
N LEU A 80 7.58 -5.28 -35.01
CA LEU A 80 8.22 -4.04 -34.56
C LEU A 80 9.15 -3.52 -35.67
N ALA A 81 8.86 -2.32 -36.14
CA ALA A 81 9.71 -1.55 -37.03
C ALA A 81 9.89 -0.16 -36.42
N LEU A 82 11.12 0.18 -36.03
CA LEU A 82 11.43 1.48 -35.43
C LEU A 82 11.85 2.48 -36.50
N ASN A 83 11.30 3.69 -36.43
CA ASN A 83 11.57 4.84 -37.28
C ASN A 83 12.04 6.01 -36.41
N LEU A 84 13.21 5.84 -35.79
CA LEU A 84 13.71 6.74 -34.76
C LEU A 84 14.12 8.10 -35.34
N SER A 85 13.96 9.17 -34.55
CA SER A 85 14.34 10.51 -35.00
C SER A 85 15.85 10.64 -35.24
N ASN A 86 16.22 11.32 -36.33
CA ASN A 86 17.59 11.72 -36.63
C ASN A 86 17.99 13.06 -35.96
N THR A 87 17.07 13.76 -35.27
CA THR A 87 17.28 15.11 -34.73
C THR A 87 17.06 15.26 -33.23
N GLN A 88 16.39 14.31 -32.58
CA GLN A 88 16.27 14.26 -31.11
C GLN A 88 17.14 13.15 -30.53
N ASN A 89 17.76 13.42 -29.38
CA ASN A 89 18.41 12.38 -28.58
C ASN A 89 17.36 11.40 -28.06
N TYR A 90 17.68 10.10 -27.95
CA TYR A 90 16.74 9.11 -27.43
C TYR A 90 17.42 7.97 -26.67
N ILE A 91 16.62 7.28 -25.84
CA ILE A 91 16.94 5.97 -25.25
C ILE A 91 15.84 5.00 -25.71
N VAL A 92 16.24 3.83 -26.24
CA VAL A 92 15.33 2.72 -26.53
C VAL A 92 15.48 1.65 -25.46
N THR A 93 14.47 1.50 -24.62
CA THR A 93 14.35 0.38 -23.68
C THR A 93 13.64 -0.77 -24.36
N SER A 94 14.24 -1.96 -24.38
CA SER A 94 13.66 -3.17 -24.97
C SER A 94 13.53 -4.26 -23.90
N ILE A 95 12.32 -4.79 -23.71
CA ILE A 95 11.99 -5.79 -22.69
C ILE A 95 11.59 -7.09 -23.42
N PRO A 96 12.42 -8.14 -23.41
CA PRO A 96 12.10 -9.41 -24.08
C PRO A 96 10.89 -10.10 -23.44
N ARG A 97 9.96 -10.55 -24.27
CA ARG A 97 8.80 -11.37 -23.90
C ARG A 97 8.94 -12.85 -24.29
N THR A 98 10.03 -13.21 -24.97
CA THR A 98 10.35 -14.61 -25.32
C THR A 98 11.85 -14.87 -25.20
N ALA A 99 12.22 -16.14 -25.04
CA ALA A 99 13.61 -16.56 -25.08
C ALA A 99 14.22 -16.36 -26.48
N GLY A 100 15.55 -16.22 -26.56
CA GLY A 100 16.26 -16.04 -27.84
C GLY A 100 16.29 -14.60 -28.37
N TYR A 101 15.98 -13.60 -27.53
CA TYR A 101 16.29 -12.21 -27.83
C TYR A 101 17.81 -12.00 -27.97
N ASN A 102 18.22 -11.33 -29.04
CA ASN A 102 19.60 -10.97 -29.33
C ASN A 102 19.66 -9.48 -29.67
N PRO A 103 20.31 -8.63 -28.84
CA PRO A 103 20.44 -7.20 -29.09
C PRO A 103 20.91 -6.88 -30.52
N GLY A 104 20.30 -5.87 -31.15
CA GLY A 104 20.62 -5.45 -32.51
C GLY A 104 20.02 -6.31 -33.63
N THR A 105 19.29 -7.39 -33.32
CA THR A 105 18.54 -8.16 -34.33
C THR A 105 17.19 -7.50 -34.64
N SER A 106 16.86 -7.31 -35.92
CA SER A 106 15.57 -6.74 -36.38
C SER A 106 14.50 -7.81 -36.63
N GLY A 107 13.23 -7.43 -36.60
CA GLY A 107 12.10 -8.28 -37.02
C GLY A 107 11.40 -9.06 -35.89
N TYR A 108 11.60 -8.65 -34.63
CA TYR A 108 10.78 -9.12 -33.51
C TYR A 108 9.34 -8.63 -33.65
N THR A 109 8.39 -9.37 -33.07
CA THR A 109 7.00 -8.91 -32.89
C THR A 109 6.75 -8.37 -31.49
N THR A 110 5.65 -7.65 -31.30
CA THR A 110 5.16 -7.17 -29.99
C THR A 110 4.98 -8.28 -28.95
N CYS A 111 4.69 -9.51 -29.38
CA CYS A 111 4.60 -10.69 -28.49
C CYS A 111 5.98 -11.27 -28.11
N GLN A 112 7.06 -10.86 -28.78
CA GLN A 112 8.43 -11.31 -28.50
C GLN A 112 9.27 -10.26 -27.78
N LEU A 113 8.92 -8.98 -27.93
CA LEU A 113 9.65 -7.83 -27.42
C LEU A 113 8.67 -6.68 -27.17
N MET A 114 8.76 -6.01 -26.02
CA MET A 114 8.16 -4.70 -25.81
C MET A 114 9.24 -3.63 -25.97
N GLN A 115 8.88 -2.47 -26.56
CA GLN A 115 9.83 -1.37 -26.75
C GLN A 115 9.23 -0.03 -26.32
N THR A 116 10.04 0.76 -25.62
CA THR A 116 9.73 2.14 -25.24
C THR A 116 10.86 3.03 -25.72
N VAL A 117 10.53 4.09 -26.45
CA VAL A 117 11.47 5.13 -26.88
C VAL A 117 11.23 6.38 -26.05
N GLN A 118 12.24 6.82 -25.29
CA GLN A 118 12.20 8.11 -24.61
C GLN A 118 13.08 9.10 -25.37
N TYR A 119 12.48 10.18 -25.87
CA TYR A 119 13.14 11.27 -26.55
C TYR A 119 13.51 12.39 -25.57
N PHE A 120 14.63 13.07 -25.82
CA PHE A 120 15.18 14.12 -24.96
C PHE A 120 15.57 15.36 -25.76
N ASP A 121 15.57 16.51 -25.08
CA ASP A 121 16.15 17.75 -25.62
C ASP A 121 17.68 17.80 -25.46
N GLY A 122 18.28 18.92 -25.88
CA GLY A 122 19.72 19.16 -25.75
C GLY A 122 20.23 19.34 -24.31
N LEU A 123 19.34 19.41 -23.31
CA LEU A 123 19.66 19.50 -21.88
C LEU A 123 19.42 18.16 -21.16
N GLY A 124 19.00 17.11 -21.87
CA GLY A 124 18.69 15.80 -21.29
C GLY A 124 17.33 15.74 -20.58
N ARG A 125 16.42 16.68 -20.83
CA ARG A 125 15.04 16.64 -20.32
C ARG A 125 14.14 15.84 -21.27
N PRO A 126 13.28 14.93 -20.77
CA PRO A 126 12.35 14.17 -21.61
C PRO A 126 11.41 15.07 -22.42
N LEU A 127 11.30 14.85 -23.73
CA LEU A 127 10.34 15.52 -24.61
C LEU A 127 9.10 14.66 -24.88
N GLN A 128 9.30 13.36 -25.11
CA GLN A 128 8.23 12.39 -25.35
C GLN A 128 8.65 11.01 -24.87
N THR A 129 7.73 10.25 -24.29
CA THR A 129 7.88 8.80 -24.09
C THR A 129 6.88 8.09 -25.01
N VAL A 130 7.37 7.21 -25.87
CA VAL A 130 6.59 6.48 -26.86
C VAL A 130 6.66 4.99 -26.54
N GLN A 131 5.57 4.41 -26.06
CA GLN A 131 5.42 2.95 -25.99
C GLN A 131 5.02 2.45 -27.37
N VAL A 132 5.97 1.77 -28.02
CA VAL A 132 5.81 1.33 -29.40
C VAL A 132 4.70 0.30 -29.46
N LYS A 133 3.66 0.56 -30.26
CA LYS A 133 2.46 -0.29 -30.35
C LYS A 133 1.73 -0.52 -29.01
N GLY A 134 1.83 0.40 -28.05
CA GLY A 134 1.28 0.21 -26.68
C GLY A 134 -0.26 0.10 -26.54
N SER A 135 -1.03 0.52 -27.54
CA SER A 135 -2.50 0.36 -27.58
C SER A 135 -2.91 -1.13 -27.60
N PRO A 136 -4.07 -1.55 -27.02
CA PRO A 136 -4.46 -2.97 -26.91
C PRO A 136 -4.43 -3.80 -28.19
N LYS A 137 -4.64 -3.18 -29.36
CA LYS A 137 -4.63 -3.87 -30.67
C LYS A 137 -3.25 -3.92 -31.35
N ALA A 138 -2.18 -3.49 -30.67
CA ALA A 138 -0.82 -3.38 -31.20
C ALA A 138 -0.67 -2.48 -32.45
N ASP A 139 -1.69 -1.70 -32.78
CA ASP A 139 -1.84 -0.95 -34.03
C ASP A 139 -1.45 0.54 -33.91
N LYS A 140 -1.27 1.05 -32.68
CA LYS A 140 -0.98 2.45 -32.36
C LYS A 140 0.09 2.58 -31.28
N ASP A 141 1.01 3.53 -31.44
CA ASP A 141 1.96 3.92 -30.38
C ASP A 141 1.24 4.68 -29.27
N LEU A 142 1.50 4.40 -28.00
CA LEU A 142 1.00 5.22 -26.89
C LEU A 142 2.05 6.29 -26.55
N VAL A 143 1.71 7.56 -26.76
CA VAL A 143 2.62 8.71 -26.71
C VAL A 143 2.29 9.60 -25.52
N GLN A 144 3.25 9.79 -24.63
CA GLN A 144 3.22 10.75 -23.54
C GLN A 144 4.13 11.94 -23.89
N PRO A 145 3.58 13.11 -24.24
CA PRO A 145 4.37 14.31 -24.46
C PRO A 145 4.67 15.06 -23.15
N PHE A 146 5.77 15.81 -23.15
CA PHE A 146 6.22 16.67 -22.04
C PHE A 146 6.49 18.07 -22.58
N ALA A 147 6.19 19.10 -21.78
CA ALA A 147 6.43 20.50 -22.15
C ALA A 147 7.03 21.27 -20.95
N TYR A 148 8.03 22.09 -21.22
CA TYR A 148 8.71 22.90 -20.21
C TYR A 148 8.53 24.39 -20.47
N ASP A 149 8.38 25.17 -19.41
CA ASP A 149 8.45 26.62 -19.48
C ASP A 149 9.89 27.13 -19.65
N GLN A 150 10.05 28.45 -19.75
CA GLN A 150 11.35 29.11 -19.87
C GLN A 150 12.30 28.89 -18.68
N PHE A 151 11.79 28.44 -17.52
CA PHE A 151 12.57 28.11 -16.33
C PHE A 151 12.88 26.60 -16.25
N GLY A 152 12.42 25.81 -17.24
CA GLY A 152 12.60 24.37 -17.29
C GLY A 152 11.66 23.57 -16.40
N ARG A 153 10.56 24.17 -15.94
CA ARG A 153 9.54 23.52 -15.11
C ARG A 153 8.47 22.92 -16.01
N GLU A 154 8.00 21.72 -15.69
CA GLU A 154 6.84 21.11 -16.36
C GLU A 154 5.57 21.72 -15.77
N THR A 155 5.10 22.84 -16.34
CA THR A 155 3.87 23.51 -15.89
C THR A 155 2.60 22.80 -16.31
N ARG A 156 2.67 21.96 -17.35
CA ARG A 156 1.55 21.15 -17.86
C ARG A 156 1.96 19.70 -18.04
N LYS A 157 1.24 18.81 -17.37
CA LYS A 157 1.36 17.35 -17.51
C LYS A 157 0.24 16.86 -18.41
N TYR A 158 0.57 16.63 -19.67
CA TYR A 158 -0.38 16.18 -20.69
C TYR A 158 -0.80 14.73 -20.46
N LEU A 159 -1.98 14.36 -20.96
CA LEU A 159 -2.43 12.97 -20.97
C LEU A 159 -1.74 12.17 -22.10
N PRO A 160 -1.51 10.86 -21.91
CA PRO A 160 -0.98 10.00 -22.97
C PRO A 160 -2.06 9.73 -24.02
N TYR A 161 -1.68 9.71 -25.31
CA TYR A 161 -2.62 9.48 -26.41
C TYR A 161 -2.08 8.44 -27.41
N PRO A 162 -2.96 7.65 -28.07
CA PRO A 162 -2.56 6.71 -29.11
C PRO A 162 -2.35 7.42 -30.45
N SER A 163 -1.15 7.33 -31.02
CA SER A 163 -0.82 7.82 -32.36
C SER A 163 -1.09 6.77 -33.42
N VAL A 164 -1.62 7.18 -34.58
CA VAL A 164 -1.83 6.31 -35.75
C VAL A 164 -0.53 5.81 -36.37
N SER A 165 0.58 6.51 -36.13
CA SER A 165 1.93 6.03 -36.48
C SER A 165 2.42 5.10 -35.38
N ALA A 166 2.77 3.87 -35.75
CA ALA A 166 3.01 2.75 -34.83
C ALA A 166 4.44 2.19 -34.98
N ASP A 167 5.40 3.11 -34.96
CA ASP A 167 6.80 2.93 -35.39
C ASP A 167 7.83 3.54 -34.42
N GLY A 168 7.41 4.00 -33.24
CA GLY A 168 8.29 4.62 -32.25
C GLY A 168 8.88 5.97 -32.64
N SER A 169 8.47 6.56 -33.78
CA SER A 169 8.94 7.88 -34.23
C SER A 169 8.55 9.00 -33.27
N TYR A 170 9.33 10.07 -33.24
CA TYR A 170 9.02 11.31 -32.53
C TYR A 170 7.85 12.04 -33.21
N LYS A 171 6.79 12.36 -32.46
CA LYS A 171 5.58 12.98 -33.02
C LYS A 171 5.66 14.49 -32.88
N ALA A 172 6.19 15.18 -33.90
CA ALA A 172 6.44 16.63 -33.84
C ALA A 172 5.17 17.49 -33.63
N ASP A 173 4.00 16.93 -33.92
CA ASP A 173 2.67 17.55 -33.79
C ASP A 173 1.94 17.16 -32.49
N ALA A 174 2.58 16.42 -31.57
CA ALA A 174 1.93 15.87 -30.36
C ALA A 174 1.19 16.90 -29.49
N LEU A 175 1.62 18.16 -29.52
CA LEU A 175 1.06 19.28 -28.75
C LEU A 175 0.44 20.38 -29.65
N ASN A 176 0.36 20.16 -30.97
CA ASN A 176 -0.23 21.13 -31.89
C ASN A 176 -1.76 21.17 -31.75
N THR A 177 -2.34 22.36 -31.87
CA THR A 177 -3.79 22.55 -31.86
C THR A 177 -4.44 21.81 -33.03
N GLY A 178 -5.48 21.01 -32.77
CA GLY A 178 -6.13 20.17 -33.77
C GLY A 178 -5.33 18.93 -34.22
N ALA A 179 -4.26 18.58 -33.52
CA ALA A 179 -3.47 17.37 -33.75
C ALA A 179 -3.13 16.67 -32.42
N GLY A 180 -2.35 15.59 -32.50
CA GLY A 180 -1.76 14.91 -31.34
C GLY A 180 -2.74 14.62 -30.19
N VAL A 181 -2.35 15.04 -28.98
CA VAL A 181 -3.14 14.84 -27.76
C VAL A 181 -4.50 15.52 -27.81
N GLN A 182 -4.61 16.72 -28.40
CA GLN A 182 -5.88 17.45 -28.46
C GLN A 182 -6.85 16.77 -29.42
N GLN A 183 -6.38 16.33 -30.59
CA GLN A 183 -7.25 15.66 -31.56
C GLN A 183 -7.73 14.29 -31.07
N PHE A 184 -6.96 13.59 -30.24
CA PHE A 184 -7.43 12.33 -29.64
C PHE A 184 -8.52 12.55 -28.59
N TYR A 185 -8.31 13.50 -27.68
CA TYR A 185 -9.23 13.74 -26.56
C TYR A 185 -10.42 14.65 -26.89
N ASN A 186 -10.32 15.50 -27.91
CA ASN A 186 -11.43 16.35 -28.38
C ASN A 186 -11.46 16.48 -29.93
N PRO A 187 -11.69 15.36 -30.67
CA PRO A 187 -11.63 15.34 -32.14
C PRO A 187 -12.68 16.20 -32.85
N ASN A 188 -13.80 16.50 -32.16
CA ASN A 188 -15.02 17.04 -32.75
C ASN A 188 -15.50 18.33 -32.05
N GLY A 189 -14.67 18.97 -31.22
CA GLY A 189 -15.02 20.20 -30.48
C GLY A 189 -16.24 20.04 -29.56
N GLN A 190 -16.47 18.85 -29.01
CA GLN A 190 -17.65 18.54 -28.20
C GLN A 190 -17.53 19.13 -26.78
N ALA A 191 -18.60 19.05 -25.98
CA ALA A 191 -18.57 19.48 -24.58
C ALA A 191 -17.75 18.51 -23.72
N SER A 192 -17.14 19.02 -22.64
CA SER A 192 -16.35 18.21 -21.69
C SER A 192 -17.20 17.06 -21.13
N GLY A 193 -16.59 15.88 -20.95
CA GLY A 193 -17.21 14.72 -20.29
C GLY A 193 -18.21 13.91 -21.12
N GLN A 194 -18.56 14.36 -22.32
CA GLN A 194 -19.30 13.54 -23.30
C GLN A 194 -18.43 12.36 -23.77
N GLN A 195 -19.01 11.20 -24.08
CA GLN A 195 -18.23 10.05 -24.54
C GLN A 195 -17.91 10.13 -26.02
N ASN A 196 -16.64 9.98 -26.39
CA ASN A 196 -16.19 9.84 -27.76
C ASN A 196 -16.40 8.41 -28.28
N THR A 197 -16.48 8.23 -29.61
CA THR A 197 -16.67 6.92 -30.26
C THR A 197 -15.52 5.93 -30.00
N ASN A 198 -14.33 6.43 -29.66
CA ASN A 198 -13.18 5.63 -29.22
C ASN A 198 -13.36 5.02 -27.79
N GLY A 199 -14.40 5.41 -27.05
CA GLY A 199 -14.66 4.94 -25.69
C GLY A 199 -13.86 5.68 -24.61
N VAL A 200 -13.44 6.93 -24.87
CA VAL A 200 -12.77 7.82 -23.92
C VAL A 200 -13.65 9.06 -23.71
N ALA A 201 -13.60 9.67 -22.53
CA ALA A 201 -14.23 10.96 -22.28
C ALA A 201 -13.69 12.05 -23.24
N ASN A 202 -14.53 13.02 -23.57
CA ASN A 202 -14.13 14.21 -24.29
C ASN A 202 -13.46 15.19 -23.33
N ILE A 203 -12.20 15.52 -23.57
CA ILE A 203 -11.39 16.35 -22.67
C ILE A 203 -10.76 17.50 -23.47
N PRO A 204 -11.40 18.69 -23.52
CA PRO A 204 -10.87 19.86 -24.24
C PRO A 204 -9.50 20.35 -23.73
N ASN A 205 -9.23 20.13 -22.44
CA ASN A 205 -7.96 20.44 -21.76
C ASN A 205 -7.32 19.12 -21.27
N PRO A 206 -6.67 18.33 -22.14
CA PRO A 206 -6.13 17.01 -21.79
C PRO A 206 -4.77 17.12 -21.09
N TYR A 207 -4.72 17.89 -20.01
CA TYR A 207 -3.54 18.09 -19.18
C TYR A 207 -3.92 18.54 -17.76
N ALA A 208 -3.10 18.16 -16.77
CA ALA A 208 -3.07 18.85 -15.48
C ALA A 208 -2.13 20.07 -15.58
N GLU A 209 -2.43 21.15 -14.87
CA GLU A 209 -1.65 22.41 -14.94
C GLU A 209 -1.32 22.91 -13.52
N THR A 210 -0.07 23.32 -13.30
CA THR A 210 0.41 23.84 -12.01
C THR A 210 0.70 25.33 -12.12
N GLY A 211 -0.08 26.14 -11.40
CA GLY A 211 0.21 27.54 -11.14
C GLY A 211 1.27 27.69 -10.06
N PHE A 212 2.31 28.47 -10.34
CA PHE A 212 3.41 28.76 -9.40
C PHE A 212 3.38 30.21 -8.96
N GLU A 213 3.79 30.50 -7.73
CA GLU A 213 4.05 31.88 -7.31
C GLU A 213 5.17 32.53 -8.16
N PRO A 214 5.15 33.86 -8.36
CA PRO A 214 6.20 34.58 -9.06
C PRO A 214 7.45 34.78 -8.18
N SER A 215 8.02 33.69 -7.67
CA SER A 215 9.19 33.68 -6.77
C SER A 215 10.24 32.64 -7.20
N PRO A 216 11.54 32.83 -6.86
CA PRO A 216 12.58 31.83 -7.09
C PRO A 216 12.36 30.49 -6.35
N LEU A 217 11.48 30.44 -5.35
CA LEU A 217 11.17 29.21 -4.61
C LEU A 217 10.30 28.24 -5.42
N ASN A 218 9.69 28.68 -6.53
CA ASN A 218 8.86 27.84 -7.41
C ASN A 218 7.79 27.02 -6.67
N ARG A 219 7.12 27.63 -5.69
CA ARG A 219 6.08 26.94 -4.90
C ARG A 219 4.75 26.89 -5.67
N PRO A 220 4.06 25.74 -5.74
CA PRO A 220 2.71 25.65 -6.30
C PRO A 220 1.71 26.46 -5.47
N VAL A 221 0.91 27.29 -6.14
CA VAL A 221 -0.21 28.02 -5.51
C VAL A 221 -1.57 27.53 -5.99
N GLU A 222 -1.61 26.85 -7.13
CA GLU A 222 -2.83 26.29 -7.70
C GLU A 222 -2.51 25.05 -8.55
N GLN A 223 -3.33 24.01 -8.44
CA GLN A 223 -3.18 22.76 -9.18
C GLN A 223 -4.51 22.41 -9.84
N GLY A 224 -4.54 22.53 -11.17
CA GLY A 224 -5.62 22.05 -12.01
C GLY A 224 -5.40 20.61 -12.48
N ALA A 225 -6.47 20.01 -12.98
CA ALA A 225 -6.55 18.64 -13.51
C ALA A 225 -7.18 18.65 -14.92
N PRO A 226 -7.15 17.52 -15.67
CA PRO A 226 -7.75 17.45 -16.99
C PRO A 226 -9.27 17.66 -16.97
N GLY A 227 -9.79 18.33 -18.01
CA GLY A 227 -11.21 18.67 -18.17
C GLY A 227 -11.52 20.14 -17.92
N SER A 228 -12.59 20.65 -18.52
CA SER A 228 -12.86 22.11 -18.55
C SER A 228 -13.20 22.72 -17.19
N ASP A 229 -13.72 21.95 -16.25
CA ASP A 229 -14.06 22.43 -14.91
C ASP A 229 -12.84 22.56 -13.99
N TRP A 230 -11.75 21.85 -14.29
CA TRP A 230 -10.57 21.73 -13.43
C TRP A 230 -9.33 22.50 -13.93
N VAL A 231 -9.50 23.41 -14.89
CA VAL A 231 -8.42 24.31 -15.34
C VAL A 231 -8.15 25.41 -14.31
N ILE A 232 -6.93 25.98 -14.33
CA ILE A 232 -6.54 27.11 -13.48
C ILE A 232 -7.57 28.25 -13.56
N GLY A 233 -7.98 28.76 -12.39
CA GLY A 233 -9.04 29.75 -12.22
C GLY A 233 -10.42 29.17 -11.88
N GLN A 234 -10.65 27.88 -12.12
CA GLN A 234 -11.93 27.19 -11.90
C GLN A 234 -11.90 26.34 -10.61
N HIS A 235 -12.29 25.05 -10.69
CA HIS A 235 -12.33 24.09 -9.59
C HIS A 235 -10.99 23.37 -9.45
N THR A 236 -10.09 23.98 -8.68
CA THR A 236 -8.69 23.56 -8.55
C THR A 236 -8.28 23.47 -7.09
N VAL A 237 -7.28 22.63 -6.79
CA VAL A 237 -6.67 22.62 -5.46
C VAL A 237 -5.82 23.88 -5.33
N LYS A 238 -6.06 24.70 -4.30
CA LYS A 238 -5.37 25.98 -4.07
C LYS A 238 -4.49 25.89 -2.83
N THR A 239 -3.33 26.51 -2.88
CA THR A 239 -2.33 26.50 -1.80
C THR A 239 -1.83 27.91 -1.52
N GLU A 240 -1.90 28.33 -0.26
CA GLU A 240 -1.36 29.60 0.21
C GLU A 240 -0.27 29.35 1.26
N TYR A 241 0.76 30.19 1.28
CA TYR A 241 1.88 30.10 2.21
C TYR A 241 1.96 31.34 3.09
N SER A 242 2.08 31.13 4.39
CA SER A 242 2.10 32.18 5.41
C SER A 242 2.92 31.72 6.62
N THR A 243 2.77 32.40 7.75
CA THR A 243 3.32 32.01 9.06
C THR A 243 2.25 32.11 10.15
N ASN A 244 2.47 31.48 11.31
CA ASN A 244 1.58 31.65 12.46
C ASN A 244 1.59 33.08 13.01
N ALA A 245 0.53 33.41 13.78
CA ALA A 245 0.44 34.62 14.59
C ALA A 245 0.62 34.28 16.09
N ALA A 246 0.81 35.31 16.92
CA ALA A 246 0.87 35.17 18.38
C ALA A 246 -0.53 35.03 19.04
N SER A 247 -1.57 35.53 18.37
CA SER A 247 -2.97 35.55 18.83
C SER A 247 -3.96 35.45 17.66
N GLY A 248 -5.24 35.21 17.94
CA GLY A 248 -6.29 35.04 16.93
C GLY A 248 -6.26 33.68 16.22
N SER A 249 -6.94 33.57 15.07
CA SER A 249 -7.19 32.30 14.37
C SER A 249 -5.93 31.58 13.85
N TYR A 250 -4.82 32.30 13.71
CA TYR A 250 -3.50 31.77 13.32
C TYR A 250 -2.57 31.50 14.51
N ALA A 251 -3.07 31.59 15.75
CA ALA A 251 -2.33 31.20 16.93
C ALA A 251 -2.22 29.67 17.07
N VAL A 252 -1.07 29.22 17.56
CA VAL A 252 -0.74 27.81 17.79
C VAL A 252 -0.19 27.68 19.20
N ARG A 253 -0.78 26.82 20.02
CA ARG A 253 -0.24 26.54 21.36
C ARG A 253 1.12 25.86 21.30
N LEU A 254 2.04 26.29 22.15
CA LEU A 254 3.34 25.65 22.33
C LEU A 254 3.18 24.45 23.28
N PHE A 255 3.09 23.25 22.74
CA PHE A 255 3.17 22.01 23.50
C PHE A 255 4.57 21.41 23.42
N SER A 256 5.04 20.83 24.51
CA SER A 256 6.27 20.04 24.59
C SER A 256 6.10 18.88 25.58
N VAL A 257 7.18 18.17 25.88
CA VAL A 257 7.18 17.01 26.78
C VAL A 257 8.15 17.26 27.93
N ASP A 258 7.77 16.92 29.17
CA ASP A 258 8.67 17.01 30.32
C ASP A 258 9.66 15.82 30.40
N ALA A 259 10.61 15.88 31.34
CA ALA A 259 11.59 14.82 31.55
C ALA A 259 10.99 13.48 32.05
N SER A 260 9.71 13.46 32.45
CA SER A 260 8.96 12.26 32.84
C SER A 260 8.13 11.69 31.67
N GLY A 261 8.12 12.36 30.52
CA GLY A 261 7.33 11.98 29.35
C GLY A 261 5.91 12.57 29.31
N ASN A 262 5.53 13.47 30.21
CA ASN A 262 4.20 14.08 30.22
C ASN A 262 4.10 15.24 29.22
N VAL A 263 2.95 15.40 28.58
CA VAL A 263 2.64 16.62 27.80
C VAL A 263 2.55 17.84 28.71
N ILE A 264 3.23 18.91 28.33
CA ILE A 264 3.20 20.21 28.99
C ILE A 264 2.95 21.33 27.97
N ASN A 265 2.46 22.47 28.44
CA ASN A 265 2.42 23.72 27.68
C ASN A 265 3.23 24.76 28.46
N PRO A 266 4.51 24.99 28.11
CA PRO A 266 5.40 25.86 28.88
C PRO A 266 4.82 27.26 29.04
N ASN A 267 4.70 27.73 30.29
CA ASN A 267 4.17 29.05 30.64
C ASN A 267 2.76 29.39 30.09
N ASN A 268 1.96 28.37 29.72
CA ASN A 268 0.67 28.55 29.04
C ASN A 268 0.79 29.35 27.71
N ALA A 269 1.92 29.19 27.00
CA ALA A 269 2.30 29.97 25.83
C ALA A 269 1.73 29.45 24.49
N ASN A 270 1.68 30.39 23.54
CA ASN A 270 1.63 30.13 22.10
C ASN A 270 3.03 30.30 21.49
N TYR A 271 3.24 29.78 20.28
CA TYR A 271 4.36 30.18 19.44
C TYR A 271 4.29 31.69 19.13
N ASN A 272 5.43 32.36 19.06
CA ASN A 272 5.49 33.77 18.65
C ASN A 272 5.14 33.90 17.16
N ALA A 273 4.69 35.08 16.73
CA ALA A 273 4.38 35.33 15.33
C ALA A 273 5.62 35.10 14.43
N GLY A 274 5.45 34.38 13.32
CA GLY A 274 6.55 34.10 12.38
C GLY A 274 7.45 32.91 12.73
N GLU A 275 7.16 32.13 13.78
CA GLU A 275 8.00 31.00 14.18
C GLU A 275 7.73 29.69 13.42
N LEU A 276 6.51 29.52 12.91
CA LEU A 276 6.04 28.34 12.19
C LEU A 276 5.71 28.68 10.74
N TYR A 277 6.07 27.78 9.81
CA TYR A 277 5.59 27.82 8.43
C TYR A 277 4.14 27.36 8.39
N LEU A 278 3.26 28.14 7.77
CA LEU A 278 1.85 27.79 7.55
C LEU A 278 1.62 27.52 6.06
N THR A 279 1.10 26.34 5.75
CA THR A 279 0.53 26.01 4.43
C THR A 279 -0.98 25.87 4.57
N ILE A 280 -1.74 26.63 3.78
CA ILE A 280 -3.19 26.55 3.71
C ILE A 280 -3.57 25.84 2.42
N THR A 281 -4.33 24.75 2.50
CA THR A 281 -4.85 24.00 1.33
C THR A 281 -6.36 24.12 1.26
N LYS A 282 -6.89 24.21 0.03
CA LYS A 282 -8.31 24.26 -0.35
C LYS A 282 -8.54 23.24 -1.45
N ASP A 283 -9.59 22.42 -1.36
CA ASP A 283 -9.91 21.42 -2.39
C ASP A 283 -10.73 22.02 -3.56
N GLU A 284 -11.03 21.21 -4.58
CA GLU A 284 -11.73 21.67 -5.78
C GLU A 284 -13.20 22.13 -5.52
N ASN A 285 -13.78 21.82 -4.36
CA ASN A 285 -15.12 22.27 -3.97
C ASN A 285 -15.12 23.63 -3.25
N TRP A 286 -13.98 24.10 -2.74
CA TRP A 286 -13.90 25.33 -1.96
C TRP A 286 -14.11 26.59 -2.82
N SER A 287 -14.91 27.53 -2.30
CA SER A 287 -15.10 28.87 -2.86
C SER A 287 -14.84 29.96 -1.81
N SER A 288 -14.61 31.20 -2.26
CA SER A 288 -14.45 32.34 -1.35
C SER A 288 -15.67 32.63 -0.47
N ALA A 289 -16.86 32.14 -0.86
CA ALA A 289 -18.07 32.26 -0.05
C ALA A 289 -18.06 31.33 1.19
N ASN A 290 -17.24 30.28 1.20
CA ASN A 290 -17.11 29.37 2.34
C ASN A 290 -16.25 29.94 3.49
N GLY A 291 -15.54 31.05 3.25
CA GLY A 291 -14.62 31.61 4.24
C GLY A 291 -13.51 30.62 4.61
N LEU A 292 -13.40 30.29 5.90
CA LEU A 292 -12.45 29.28 6.38
C LEU A 292 -12.92 27.83 6.15
N ASN A 293 -14.24 27.58 6.07
CA ASN A 293 -14.77 26.22 6.00
C ASN A 293 -14.27 25.49 4.75
N GLY A 294 -13.79 24.25 4.91
CA GLY A 294 -13.13 23.47 3.87
C GLY A 294 -11.63 23.73 3.69
N GLN A 295 -11.04 24.66 4.46
CA GLN A 295 -9.59 24.85 4.47
C GLN A 295 -8.88 23.88 5.43
N VAL A 296 -7.63 23.55 5.08
CA VAL A 296 -6.67 22.85 5.95
C VAL A 296 -5.47 23.74 6.18
N HIS A 297 -5.16 24.04 7.43
CA HIS A 297 -3.98 24.80 7.85
C HIS A 297 -2.97 23.83 8.47
N GLU A 298 -1.87 23.58 7.77
CA GLU A 298 -0.75 22.77 8.25
C GLU A 298 0.38 23.69 8.73
N TYR A 299 0.71 23.59 10.02
CA TYR A 299 1.78 24.36 10.66
C TYR A 299 3.00 23.47 10.89
N LYS A 300 4.16 23.91 10.42
CA LYS A 300 5.46 23.24 10.59
C LYS A 300 6.44 24.07 11.39
N ASP A 301 7.21 23.41 12.25
CA ASP A 301 8.36 24.01 12.92
C ASP A 301 9.55 24.22 11.96
N LYS A 302 10.67 24.73 12.51
CA LYS A 302 11.90 25.00 11.75
C LYS A 302 12.71 23.74 11.42
N GLU A 303 12.43 22.61 12.06
CA GLU A 303 13.01 21.29 11.75
C GLU A 303 12.17 20.53 10.71
N GLY A 304 10.98 21.03 10.38
CA GLY A 304 10.06 20.50 9.36
C GLY A 304 8.94 19.61 9.93
N HIS A 305 8.86 19.44 11.25
CA HIS A 305 7.81 18.67 11.89
C HIS A 305 6.47 19.40 11.83
N VAL A 306 5.39 18.68 11.51
CA VAL A 306 4.03 19.23 11.58
C VAL A 306 3.62 19.28 13.04
N VAL A 307 3.43 20.49 13.61
CA VAL A 307 3.05 20.67 15.03
C VAL A 307 1.54 20.81 15.23
N LEU A 308 0.83 21.23 14.19
CA LEU A 308 -0.63 21.37 14.18
C LEU A 308 -1.15 21.16 12.74
N LYS A 309 -2.21 20.35 12.60
CA LYS A 309 -3.14 20.45 11.48
C LYS A 309 -4.48 20.97 12.00
N ARG A 310 -4.96 22.07 11.44
CA ARG A 310 -6.25 22.68 11.80
C ARG A 310 -7.16 22.66 10.58
N THR A 311 -8.38 22.18 10.75
CA THR A 311 -9.40 22.09 9.70
C THR A 311 -10.64 22.85 10.13
N PHE A 312 -11.44 23.32 9.17
CA PHE A 312 -12.59 24.18 9.47
C PHE A 312 -13.85 23.62 8.83
N ASN A 313 -14.93 23.57 9.61
CA ASN A 313 -16.20 22.99 9.20
C ASN A 313 -17.36 23.89 9.61
N HIS A 314 -18.47 23.82 8.87
CA HIS A 314 -19.75 24.35 9.36
C HIS A 314 -20.55 23.18 9.93
N ASN A 315 -21.01 23.28 11.18
CA ASN A 315 -21.86 22.25 11.77
C ASN A 315 -23.33 22.57 11.51
N PRO A 316 -24.02 21.86 10.60
CA PRO A 316 -25.40 22.16 10.25
C PRO A 316 -26.40 21.89 11.40
N ALA A 317 -26.03 21.09 12.40
CA ALA A 317 -26.89 20.79 13.55
C ALA A 317 -26.89 21.91 14.61
N THR A 318 -25.80 22.69 14.70
CA THR A 318 -25.67 23.81 15.64
C THR A 318 -25.70 25.18 14.97
N GLY A 319 -25.52 25.24 13.64
CA GLY A 319 -25.40 26.47 12.86
C GLY A 319 -24.12 27.26 13.18
N GLN A 320 -23.08 26.61 13.73
CA GLN A 320 -21.82 27.24 14.12
C GLN A 320 -20.66 26.75 13.25
N ASP A 321 -19.68 27.63 13.04
CA ASP A 321 -18.39 27.25 12.47
C ASP A 321 -17.50 26.59 13.53
N GLU A 322 -16.86 25.49 13.17
CA GLU A 322 -15.99 24.68 14.01
C GLU A 322 -14.54 24.85 13.57
N THR A 323 -13.66 25.14 14.52
CA THR A 323 -12.20 25.08 14.34
C THR A 323 -11.69 23.78 14.96
N LEU A 324 -11.16 22.88 14.12
CA LEU A 324 -10.82 21.52 14.49
C LEU A 324 -9.30 21.32 14.45
N SER A 325 -8.66 21.49 15.60
CA SER A 325 -7.20 21.42 15.77
C SER A 325 -6.71 20.03 16.23
N THR A 326 -5.84 19.41 15.43
CA THR A 326 -5.06 18.22 15.79
C THR A 326 -3.61 18.62 16.05
N TYR A 327 -3.19 18.63 17.31
CA TYR A 327 -1.81 18.94 17.68
C TYR A 327 -0.94 17.69 17.72
N TYR A 328 0.30 17.84 17.27
CA TYR A 328 1.32 16.80 17.23
C TYR A 328 2.47 17.29 18.13
N VAL A 329 2.69 16.61 19.25
CA VAL A 329 3.62 17.07 20.30
C VAL A 329 4.88 16.22 20.26
N TYR A 330 6.04 16.87 20.12
CA TYR A 330 7.34 16.22 20.01
C TYR A 330 8.13 16.34 21.32
N ASN A 331 8.99 15.36 21.60
CA ASN A 331 9.99 15.44 22.67
C ASN A 331 11.28 16.13 22.19
N ASP A 332 12.19 16.44 23.12
CA ASP A 332 13.49 17.11 22.87
C ASP A 332 14.42 16.43 21.84
N LEU A 333 14.07 15.21 21.39
CA LEU A 333 14.79 14.43 20.38
C LEU A 333 14.05 14.36 19.02
N GLY A 334 12.97 15.13 18.85
CA GLY A 334 12.17 15.15 17.62
C GLY A 334 11.22 13.96 17.44
N ASN A 335 10.99 13.13 18.47
CA ASN A 335 10.07 12.00 18.37
C ASN A 335 8.64 12.44 18.74
N LEU A 336 7.65 12.04 17.94
CA LEU A 336 6.23 12.31 18.17
C LEU A 336 5.74 11.61 19.45
N ALA A 337 5.55 12.34 20.54
CA ALA A 337 5.20 11.80 21.85
C ALA A 337 3.69 11.78 22.15
N TYR A 338 2.92 12.71 21.58
CA TYR A 338 1.47 12.75 21.68
C TYR A 338 0.82 13.25 20.40
N VAL A 339 -0.42 12.80 20.14
CA VAL A 339 -1.33 13.49 19.22
C VAL A 339 -2.65 13.78 19.94
N LEU A 340 -3.02 15.06 19.96
CA LEU A 340 -4.17 15.61 20.67
C LEU A 340 -5.23 16.02 19.64
N PRO A 341 -6.31 15.25 19.44
CA PRO A 341 -7.31 15.53 18.40
C PRO A 341 -8.36 16.57 18.85
N PRO A 342 -9.18 17.11 17.93
CA PRO A 342 -10.12 18.20 18.20
C PRO A 342 -11.06 17.96 19.39
N LYS A 343 -11.59 16.73 19.53
CA LYS A 343 -12.51 16.37 20.64
C LYS A 343 -11.85 16.44 22.03
N ALA A 344 -10.52 16.37 22.12
CA ALA A 344 -9.79 16.58 23.38
C ALA A 344 -9.65 18.07 23.75
N ASN A 345 -10.11 18.98 22.89
CA ASN A 345 -10.08 20.44 23.04
C ASN A 345 -8.70 21.04 23.40
N PRO A 346 -7.62 20.71 22.64
CA PRO A 346 -6.26 21.15 22.97
C PRO A 346 -6.03 22.67 22.82
N ASP A 347 -6.83 23.39 22.03
CA ASP A 347 -6.72 24.85 21.94
C ASP A 347 -6.99 25.54 23.29
N ASN A 348 -7.85 24.96 24.13
CA ASN A 348 -8.16 25.48 25.46
C ASN A 348 -7.11 25.13 26.54
N GLY A 349 -6.17 24.22 26.29
CA GLY A 349 -5.12 23.85 27.23
C GLY A 349 -4.65 22.40 27.10
N ILE A 350 -3.89 21.93 28.09
CA ILE A 350 -3.53 20.51 28.19
C ILE A 350 -4.81 19.71 28.50
N PRO A 351 -5.18 18.69 27.72
CA PRO A 351 -6.34 17.85 28.03
C PRO A 351 -6.19 17.15 29.39
N ALA A 352 -7.29 16.98 30.12
CA ALA A 352 -7.30 16.23 31.37
C ALA A 352 -6.86 14.76 31.15
N ALA A 353 -6.29 14.12 32.18
CA ALA A 353 -5.75 12.76 32.07
C ALA A 353 -6.74 11.73 31.49
N THR A 354 -8.03 11.84 31.84
CA THR A 354 -9.09 10.99 31.28
C THR A 354 -9.33 11.22 29.78
N LEU A 355 -9.14 12.44 29.28
CA LEU A 355 -9.20 12.75 27.84
C LEU A 355 -7.92 12.33 27.11
N LEU A 356 -6.76 12.44 27.76
CA LEU A 356 -5.50 11.89 27.22
C LEU A 356 -5.61 10.37 27.00
N ASP A 357 -6.25 9.66 27.94
CA ASP A 357 -6.44 8.22 27.86
C ASP A 357 -7.55 7.79 26.90
N ASN A 358 -8.69 8.49 26.87
CA ASN A 358 -9.86 8.07 26.08
C ASN A 358 -9.91 8.65 24.66
N LEU A 359 -9.14 9.71 24.35
CA LEU A 359 -9.18 10.42 23.06
C LEU A 359 -7.81 10.62 22.39
N CYS A 360 -6.69 10.62 23.12
CA CYS A 360 -5.39 11.00 22.55
C CYS A 360 -4.50 9.79 22.27
N TYR A 361 -3.56 9.95 21.34
CA TYR A 361 -2.48 8.99 21.09
C TYR A 361 -1.29 9.36 21.96
N GLN A 362 -0.67 8.38 22.61
CA GLN A 362 0.48 8.58 23.50
C GLN A 362 1.62 7.61 23.15
N TYR A 363 2.85 8.12 23.13
CA TYR A 363 4.02 7.38 22.66
C TYR A 363 5.22 7.58 23.59
N ARG A 364 6.04 6.54 23.76
CA ARG A 364 7.30 6.57 24.52
C ARG A 364 8.42 5.90 23.74
N TYR A 365 9.61 6.48 23.84
CA TYR A 365 10.78 6.08 23.07
C TYR A 365 11.96 5.77 23.99
N ASP A 366 12.86 4.90 23.56
CA ASP A 366 14.15 4.71 24.22
C ASP A 366 15.23 5.70 23.74
N GLU A 367 16.43 5.59 24.30
CA GLU A 367 17.62 6.38 23.95
C GLU A 367 18.13 6.20 22.49
N ARG A 368 17.53 5.26 21.73
CA ARG A 368 17.81 4.99 20.31
C ARG A 368 16.69 5.49 19.39
N ASN A 369 15.73 6.28 19.89
CA ASN A 369 14.54 6.75 19.17
C ASN A 369 13.60 5.62 18.71
N ARG A 370 13.60 4.47 19.40
CA ARG A 370 12.70 3.34 19.09
C ARG A 370 11.46 3.38 19.97
N LEU A 371 10.27 3.19 19.38
CA LEU A 371 8.99 3.21 20.08
C LEU A 371 8.88 2.01 21.03
N THR A 372 8.94 2.23 22.34
CA THR A 372 8.89 1.17 23.37
C THR A 372 7.55 1.03 24.06
N GLN A 373 6.70 2.07 24.00
CA GLN A 373 5.34 2.04 24.53
C GLN A 373 4.43 2.88 23.64
N LYS A 374 3.22 2.39 23.35
CA LYS A 374 2.15 3.19 22.75
C LYS A 374 0.82 3.00 23.48
N LYS A 375 -0.04 4.01 23.43
CA LYS A 375 -1.42 3.95 23.91
C LYS A 375 -2.32 4.61 22.89
N LEU A 376 -3.33 3.88 22.45
CA LEU A 376 -4.33 4.33 21.48
C LEU A 376 -5.59 4.83 22.24
N PRO A 377 -6.41 5.72 21.64
CA PRO A 377 -7.59 6.27 22.32
C PRO A 377 -8.55 5.19 22.85
N GLY A 378 -8.74 5.15 24.17
CA GLY A 378 -9.61 4.16 24.83
C GLY A 378 -9.01 2.75 24.98
N LYS A 379 -7.74 2.56 24.60
CA LYS A 379 -6.98 1.32 24.78
C LYS A 379 -6.02 1.42 25.97
N GLY A 380 -5.68 0.30 26.60
CA GLY A 380 -4.55 0.23 27.53
C GLY A 380 -3.18 0.40 26.84
N TRP A 381 -2.11 0.41 27.63
CA TRP A 381 -0.74 0.50 27.10
C TRP A 381 -0.32 -0.78 26.36
N GLU A 382 0.35 -0.60 25.24
CA GLU A 382 1.06 -1.62 24.48
C GLU A 382 2.57 -1.39 24.63
N TYR A 383 3.32 -2.47 24.79
CA TYR A 383 4.76 -2.44 25.07
C TYR A 383 5.55 -3.17 23.98
N MET A 384 6.74 -2.66 23.66
CA MET A 384 7.68 -3.27 22.71
C MET A 384 9.09 -3.32 23.29
N VAL A 385 9.78 -4.45 23.11
CA VAL A 385 11.19 -4.63 23.51
C VAL A 385 12.01 -5.16 22.34
N TYR A 386 13.19 -4.58 22.13
CA TYR A 386 14.00 -4.78 20.92
C TYR A 386 15.30 -5.53 21.21
N ASN A 387 15.89 -6.19 20.22
CA ASN A 387 17.27 -6.67 20.28
C ASN A 387 18.28 -5.56 19.94
N LYS A 388 19.58 -5.89 19.94
CA LYS A 388 20.67 -4.95 19.60
C LYS A 388 20.61 -4.49 18.12
N LEU A 389 20.01 -5.32 17.26
CA LEU A 389 19.84 -5.13 15.81
C LEU A 389 18.58 -4.32 15.46
N ASP A 390 17.93 -3.69 16.45
CA ASP A 390 16.72 -2.86 16.29
C ASP A 390 15.46 -3.60 15.81
N GLN A 391 15.43 -4.92 16.02
CA GLN A 391 14.27 -5.77 15.74
C GLN A 391 13.41 -5.95 16.99
N VAL A 392 12.09 -5.88 16.86
CA VAL A 392 11.14 -6.14 17.96
C VAL A 392 11.15 -7.63 18.29
N VAL A 393 11.52 -7.98 19.52
CA VAL A 393 11.53 -9.37 20.01
C VAL A 393 10.30 -9.67 20.86
N LEU A 394 9.79 -8.69 21.61
CA LEU A 394 8.61 -8.83 22.46
C LEU A 394 7.60 -7.73 22.22
N THR A 395 6.32 -8.12 22.15
CA THR A 395 5.18 -7.20 22.27
C THR A 395 4.19 -7.70 23.32
N GLN A 396 3.53 -6.79 24.02
CA GLN A 396 2.46 -7.09 24.97
C GLN A 396 1.40 -6.00 24.90
N ASP A 397 0.13 -6.39 24.73
CA ASP A 397 -1.01 -5.50 24.89
C ASP A 397 -1.60 -5.54 26.31
N ALA A 398 -2.67 -4.79 26.54
CA ALA A 398 -3.28 -4.65 27.86
C ALA A 398 -3.90 -5.96 28.37
N ASN A 399 -4.58 -6.72 27.49
CA ASN A 399 -5.19 -8.01 27.83
C ASN A 399 -4.11 -9.09 28.10
N GLN A 400 -3.02 -9.08 27.33
CA GLN A 400 -1.86 -9.96 27.55
C GLN A 400 -1.13 -9.62 28.86
N GLY A 401 -1.04 -8.33 29.21
CA GLY A 401 -0.44 -7.83 30.44
C GLY A 401 -1.05 -8.41 31.71
N VAL A 402 -2.39 -8.48 31.78
CA VAL A 402 -3.13 -9.10 32.90
C VAL A 402 -2.74 -10.57 33.11
N ASN A 403 -2.31 -11.26 32.05
CA ASN A 403 -1.97 -12.69 32.04
C ASN A 403 -0.45 -12.97 32.11
N ASN A 404 0.38 -11.94 32.33
CA ASN A 404 1.85 -12.00 32.26
C ASN A 404 2.37 -12.60 30.93
N GLN A 405 1.61 -12.44 29.84
CA GLN A 405 1.89 -13.02 28.54
C GLN A 405 2.54 -11.99 27.61
N TRP A 406 3.46 -12.43 26.76
CA TRP A 406 4.07 -11.64 25.69
C TRP A 406 4.00 -12.42 24.38
N THR A 407 3.75 -11.73 23.27
CA THR A 407 4.05 -12.26 21.94
C THR A 407 5.55 -12.12 21.68
N VAL A 408 6.17 -13.19 21.18
CA VAL A 408 7.61 -13.29 20.90
C VAL A 408 7.82 -13.39 19.39
N THR A 409 8.81 -12.67 18.87
CA THR A 409 9.29 -12.82 17.48
C THR A 409 10.77 -13.21 17.48
N LYS A 410 11.11 -14.23 16.69
CA LYS A 410 12.47 -14.77 16.52
C LYS A 410 12.96 -14.58 15.10
N TYR A 411 14.24 -14.25 14.97
CA TYR A 411 14.88 -13.91 13.71
C TYR A 411 16.09 -14.81 13.43
N ASP A 412 16.38 -15.05 12.15
CA ASP A 412 17.67 -15.61 11.74
C ASP A 412 18.76 -14.54 11.60
N ALA A 413 19.97 -14.97 11.24
CA ALA A 413 21.12 -14.09 11.02
C ALA A 413 20.95 -13.12 9.84
N LEU A 414 19.97 -13.33 8.95
CA LEU A 414 19.62 -12.40 7.87
C LEU A 414 18.50 -11.42 8.29
N GLY A 415 17.99 -11.56 9.51
CA GLY A 415 16.94 -10.74 10.07
C GLY A 415 15.52 -11.08 9.61
N ARG A 416 15.31 -12.25 9.02
CA ARG A 416 13.98 -12.74 8.62
C ARG A 416 13.27 -13.34 9.82
N VAL A 417 11.95 -13.16 9.92
CA VAL A 417 11.13 -13.80 10.96
C VAL A 417 11.04 -15.31 10.70
N ILE A 418 11.65 -16.09 11.58
CA ILE A 418 11.63 -17.57 11.53
C ILE A 418 10.58 -18.19 12.44
N LEU A 419 10.17 -17.52 13.51
CA LEU A 419 9.20 -18.04 14.47
C LEU A 419 8.49 -16.90 15.19
N THR A 420 7.18 -17.01 15.34
CA THR A 420 6.39 -16.23 16.29
C THR A 420 5.75 -17.16 17.33
N GLY A 421 5.52 -16.64 18.53
CA GLY A 421 5.01 -17.44 19.64
C GLY A 421 4.54 -16.62 20.81
N LEU A 422 4.19 -17.29 21.90
CA LEU A 422 3.87 -16.71 23.19
C LEU A 422 4.97 -17.08 24.19
N TRP A 423 5.22 -16.19 25.14
CA TRP A 423 6.00 -16.43 26.35
C TRP A 423 5.16 -16.00 27.56
N ASN A 424 5.18 -16.80 28.62
CA ASN A 424 4.59 -16.41 29.89
C ASN A 424 5.72 -16.11 30.88
N ALA A 425 5.76 -14.88 31.38
CA ALA A 425 6.80 -14.40 32.30
C ALA A 425 6.59 -14.89 33.74
N GLY A 426 5.43 -15.47 34.07
CA GLY A 426 5.03 -15.89 35.42
C GLY A 426 4.61 -14.74 36.32
N SER A 427 5.29 -13.60 36.23
CA SER A 427 5.00 -12.36 36.93
C SER A 427 5.35 -11.13 36.05
N PRO A 428 4.90 -9.91 36.42
CA PRO A 428 5.31 -8.69 35.71
C PRO A 428 6.82 -8.45 35.85
N ILE A 429 7.49 -8.12 34.74
CA ILE A 429 8.93 -7.82 34.70
C ILE A 429 9.12 -6.39 34.16
N PRO A 430 9.94 -5.53 34.80
CA PRO A 430 10.23 -4.19 34.29
C PRO A 430 10.85 -4.21 32.87
N LEU A 431 10.42 -3.29 32.00
CA LEU A 431 10.91 -3.19 30.63
C LEU A 431 12.44 -3.05 30.53
N SER A 432 13.06 -2.31 31.45
CA SER A 432 14.53 -2.17 31.51
C SER A 432 15.24 -3.49 31.80
N THR A 433 14.64 -4.35 32.63
CA THR A 433 15.14 -5.71 32.91
C THR A 433 14.97 -6.61 31.69
N LEU A 434 13.80 -6.60 31.03
CA LEU A 434 13.57 -7.33 29.77
C LEU A 434 14.56 -6.91 28.69
N GLN A 435 14.77 -5.60 28.54
CA GLN A 435 15.68 -5.02 27.57
C GLN A 435 17.14 -5.43 27.84
N SER A 436 17.53 -5.50 29.11
CA SER A 436 18.86 -5.96 29.54
C SER A 436 19.06 -7.46 29.27
N ASN A 437 18.05 -8.29 29.55
CA ASN A 437 18.09 -9.74 29.30
C ASN A 437 18.23 -10.06 27.80
N ILE A 438 17.45 -9.38 26.93
CA ILE A 438 17.55 -9.53 25.48
C ILE A 438 18.93 -9.09 24.97
N TYR A 439 19.50 -8.01 25.51
CA TYR A 439 20.84 -7.55 25.15
C TYR A 439 21.95 -8.49 25.65
N ALA A 440 21.77 -9.19 26.76
CA ALA A 440 22.74 -10.16 27.27
C ALA A 440 22.78 -11.46 26.46
N GLY A 441 21.66 -11.87 25.87
CA GLY A 441 21.53 -13.12 25.12
C GLY A 441 22.06 -13.10 23.67
N VAL A 442 21.85 -14.20 22.96
CA VAL A 442 22.06 -14.29 21.51
C VAL A 442 21.01 -13.46 20.78
N GLN A 443 21.39 -12.77 19.69
CA GLN A 443 20.54 -11.77 19.02
C GLN A 443 19.70 -12.34 17.86
N TYR A 444 20.07 -13.51 17.37
CA TYR A 444 19.41 -14.26 16.30
C TYR A 444 19.54 -15.76 16.57
N ASP A 445 18.69 -16.56 15.96
CA ASP A 445 18.69 -18.01 16.03
C ASP A 445 19.17 -18.63 14.71
N SER A 446 19.43 -19.94 14.69
CA SER A 446 20.05 -20.62 13.54
C SER A 446 19.27 -21.87 13.12
N ARG A 447 19.27 -22.16 11.82
CA ARG A 447 18.65 -23.38 11.27
C ARG A 447 19.41 -24.61 11.79
N ASP A 448 18.68 -25.58 12.33
CA ASP A 448 19.22 -26.87 12.75
C ASP A 448 18.32 -27.99 12.20
N VAL A 449 18.80 -28.63 11.14
CA VAL A 449 18.09 -29.71 10.44
C VAL A 449 17.89 -30.96 11.28
N ASN A 450 18.60 -31.09 12.42
CA ASN A 450 18.46 -32.22 13.35
C ASN A 450 17.44 -31.93 14.47
N ASN A 451 17.01 -30.67 14.64
CA ASN A 451 16.01 -30.31 15.65
C ASN A 451 14.62 -30.78 15.21
N SER A 452 14.14 -31.89 15.77
CA SER A 452 12.86 -32.53 15.42
C SER A 452 11.60 -31.78 15.89
N THR A 453 11.72 -30.64 16.58
CA THR A 453 10.57 -29.87 17.09
C THR A 453 10.28 -28.62 16.26
N THR A 454 11.34 -27.87 15.93
CA THR A 454 11.26 -26.55 15.27
C THR A 454 12.09 -26.46 13.98
N GLY A 455 13.07 -27.33 13.76
CA GLY A 455 14.06 -27.19 12.67
C GLY A 455 15.05 -26.03 12.86
N TYR A 456 15.07 -25.43 14.06
CA TYR A 456 15.89 -24.28 14.43
C TYR A 456 16.43 -24.43 15.86
N ASN A 457 17.69 -24.08 16.09
CA ASN A 457 18.24 -23.92 17.42
C ASN A 457 17.80 -22.55 17.99
N ILE A 458 16.73 -22.57 18.78
CA ILE A 458 16.17 -21.38 19.45
C ILE A 458 16.90 -21.16 20.78
N SER A 459 17.82 -20.21 20.77
CA SER A 459 18.75 -19.85 21.85
C SER A 459 18.60 -18.40 22.33
N SER A 460 18.01 -17.52 21.51
CA SER A 460 17.76 -16.13 21.85
C SER A 460 16.72 -15.99 22.98
N TYR A 461 16.87 -14.99 23.84
CA TYR A 461 15.92 -14.73 24.93
C TYR A 461 14.63 -14.05 24.40
N PRO A 462 13.44 -14.29 24.99
CA PRO A 462 13.12 -15.34 25.96
C PRO A 462 12.81 -16.69 25.27
N ALA A 463 12.67 -17.75 26.07
CA ALA A 463 12.15 -19.03 25.60
C ALA A 463 10.67 -18.91 25.18
N VAL A 464 10.26 -19.69 24.18
CA VAL A 464 8.89 -19.70 23.65
C VAL A 464 8.11 -20.82 24.31
N SER A 465 6.94 -20.52 24.90
CA SER A 465 6.08 -21.51 25.58
C SER A 465 4.99 -22.09 24.69
N LYS A 466 4.48 -21.32 23.72
CA LYS A 466 3.55 -21.76 22.67
C LYS A 466 3.97 -21.16 21.34
N ILE A 467 3.88 -21.92 20.25
CA ILE A 467 4.32 -21.47 18.92
C ILE A 467 3.08 -21.03 18.14
N LEU A 468 3.13 -19.83 17.56
CA LEU A 468 2.08 -19.28 16.71
C LEU A 468 2.36 -19.55 15.24
N ALA A 469 3.60 -19.33 14.78
CA ALA A 469 4.05 -19.73 13.45
C ALA A 469 5.54 -20.09 13.43
N ILE A 470 5.95 -20.94 12.48
CA ILE A 470 7.35 -21.15 12.09
C ILE A 470 7.47 -20.99 10.58
N ASN A 471 8.46 -20.23 10.12
CA ASN A 471 8.83 -20.04 8.73
C ASN A 471 10.16 -20.75 8.44
N TYR A 472 10.19 -21.58 7.40
CA TYR A 472 11.37 -22.33 6.96
C TYR A 472 11.87 -21.71 5.66
N TYR A 473 13.15 -21.33 5.66
CA TYR A 473 13.79 -20.71 4.49
C TYR A 473 14.93 -21.56 3.94
N ASP A 474 15.39 -21.17 2.74
CA ASP A 474 16.65 -21.53 2.07
C ASP A 474 16.80 -22.97 1.57
N ARG A 475 15.96 -23.91 2.03
CA ARG A 475 16.07 -25.35 1.76
C ARG A 475 14.80 -26.13 2.07
N TYR A 476 14.64 -27.28 1.44
CA TYR A 476 13.51 -28.19 1.63
C TYR A 476 13.73 -29.29 2.69
N ASP A 477 14.98 -29.61 3.00
CA ASP A 477 15.33 -30.65 3.98
C ASP A 477 15.22 -30.15 5.43
N GLY A 478 15.18 -31.10 6.37
CA GLY A 478 15.17 -30.80 7.81
C GLY A 478 13.98 -29.95 8.27
N ILE A 479 12.79 -30.15 7.68
CA ILE A 479 11.52 -29.54 8.11
C ILE A 479 10.77 -30.57 8.97
N PRO A 480 10.69 -30.41 10.31
CA PRO A 480 10.18 -31.48 11.17
C PRO A 480 8.67 -31.62 11.09
N ASN A 481 8.20 -32.87 11.02
CA ASN A 481 6.78 -33.24 10.97
C ASN A 481 6.01 -32.66 9.77
N LEU A 482 6.71 -32.29 8.68
CA LEU A 482 6.08 -32.01 7.40
C LEU A 482 5.42 -33.30 6.86
N PRO A 483 4.11 -33.30 6.55
CA PRO A 483 3.44 -34.50 6.05
C PRO A 483 4.08 -35.06 4.78
N ALA A 484 4.19 -36.39 4.70
CA ALA A 484 4.92 -37.07 3.63
C ALA A 484 4.40 -36.73 2.22
N ALA A 485 3.09 -36.49 2.07
CA ALA A 485 2.48 -36.06 0.81
C ALA A 485 2.99 -34.68 0.34
N TYR A 486 3.43 -33.81 1.26
CA TYR A 486 3.84 -32.43 0.96
C TYR A 486 5.36 -32.32 0.77
N ASN A 487 6.12 -33.36 1.12
CA ASN A 487 7.58 -33.43 0.95
C ASN A 487 7.92 -33.93 -0.46
N GLN A 488 8.07 -33.00 -1.40
CA GLN A 488 8.30 -33.25 -2.83
C GLN A 488 9.66 -32.73 -3.31
N GLN A 489 10.62 -32.54 -2.39
CA GLN A 489 11.91 -31.88 -2.66
C GLN A 489 12.70 -32.44 -3.85
N SER A 490 12.55 -33.73 -4.18
CA SER A 490 13.24 -34.38 -5.30
C SER A 490 12.64 -34.06 -6.68
N ALA A 491 11.45 -33.43 -6.74
CA ALA A 491 10.79 -33.01 -7.97
C ALA A 491 11.13 -31.58 -8.39
N TYR A 492 11.85 -30.81 -7.56
CA TYR A 492 12.12 -29.38 -7.76
C TYR A 492 13.60 -29.02 -7.59
N PRO A 493 14.07 -27.91 -8.19
CA PRO A 493 15.42 -27.40 -7.99
C PRO A 493 15.72 -27.04 -6.53
N ALA A 494 16.96 -27.27 -6.09
CA ALA A 494 17.38 -27.06 -4.69
C ALA A 494 17.87 -25.63 -4.40
N ASN A 495 18.00 -24.77 -5.41
CA ASN A 495 18.51 -23.39 -5.33
C ASN A 495 17.47 -22.39 -4.81
N VAL A 496 16.99 -22.61 -3.58
CA VAL A 496 15.92 -21.83 -2.95
C VAL A 496 16.41 -20.94 -1.79
N THR A 497 17.71 -20.63 -1.78
CA THR A 497 18.32 -19.66 -0.84
C THR A 497 17.63 -18.29 -0.95
N GLY A 498 17.27 -17.71 0.19
CA GLY A 498 16.47 -16.50 0.30
C GLY A 498 14.96 -16.75 0.39
N LEU A 499 14.44 -17.85 -0.17
CA LEU A 499 13.00 -18.11 -0.34
C LEU A 499 12.37 -18.85 0.85
N LEU A 500 11.06 -18.64 1.05
CA LEU A 500 10.23 -19.28 2.08
C LEU A 500 9.72 -20.64 1.59
N THR A 501 10.37 -21.72 2.00
CA THR A 501 10.07 -23.09 1.53
C THR A 501 8.90 -23.74 2.26
N ALA A 502 8.64 -23.39 3.52
CA ALA A 502 7.44 -23.82 4.23
C ALA A 502 7.06 -22.88 5.38
N THR A 503 5.80 -22.93 5.80
CA THR A 503 5.29 -22.31 7.03
C THR A 503 4.42 -23.33 7.80
N ARG A 504 4.52 -23.31 9.14
CA ARG A 504 3.64 -24.05 10.05
C ARG A 504 2.92 -23.04 10.95
N THR A 505 1.61 -22.87 10.78
CA THR A 505 0.79 -21.86 11.50
C THR A 505 -0.17 -22.56 12.47
N ALA A 506 -0.26 -22.09 13.71
CA ALA A 506 -1.16 -22.65 14.71
C ALA A 506 -2.63 -22.30 14.45
N VAL A 507 -3.55 -23.19 14.81
CA VAL A 507 -4.97 -22.85 14.99
C VAL A 507 -5.11 -22.16 16.34
N ILE A 508 -5.52 -20.89 16.32
CA ILE A 508 -5.36 -20.00 17.47
C ILE A 508 -6.25 -20.41 18.64
N ASN A 509 -7.41 -20.98 18.35
CA ASN A 509 -8.39 -21.49 19.29
C ASN A 509 -7.87 -22.67 20.13
N THR A 510 -6.85 -23.39 19.66
CA THR A 510 -6.28 -24.56 20.34
C THR A 510 -4.89 -24.28 20.92
N ILE A 511 -4.40 -23.03 20.88
CA ILE A 511 -3.07 -22.64 21.39
C ILE A 511 -2.88 -22.93 22.90
N THR A 512 -3.97 -22.95 23.66
CA THR A 512 -3.99 -23.29 25.09
C THR A 512 -3.93 -24.79 25.36
N ASN A 513 -4.30 -25.64 24.40
CA ASN A 513 -4.29 -27.10 24.53
C ASN A 513 -2.87 -27.63 24.77
N ALA A 514 -2.75 -28.81 25.37
CA ALA A 514 -1.45 -29.48 25.59
C ALA A 514 -0.68 -29.64 24.27
N ASN A 515 -1.39 -30.11 23.23
CA ASN A 515 -0.94 -30.15 21.84
C ASN A 515 -1.85 -29.22 21.02
N PRO A 516 -1.40 -28.00 20.66
CA PRO A 516 -2.12 -27.16 19.70
C PRO A 516 -2.12 -27.77 18.30
N ASP A 517 -3.14 -27.42 17.53
CA ASP A 517 -3.25 -27.78 16.13
C ASP A 517 -2.42 -26.83 15.26
N TYR A 518 -1.85 -27.35 14.17
CA TYR A 518 -1.10 -26.58 13.20
C TYR A 518 -1.45 -26.97 11.77
N LEU A 519 -1.51 -25.97 10.90
CA LEU A 519 -1.65 -26.11 9.45
C LEU A 519 -0.31 -25.87 8.78
N TRP A 520 0.02 -26.72 7.79
CA TRP A 520 1.21 -26.58 6.97
C TRP A 520 0.94 -25.88 5.63
N THR A 521 1.87 -25.04 5.22
CA THR A 521 2.04 -24.60 3.83
C THR A 521 3.46 -24.96 3.38
N ALA A 522 3.65 -25.54 2.20
CA ALA A 522 4.97 -25.78 1.59
C ALA A 522 4.98 -25.28 0.14
N ASN A 523 6.00 -24.50 -0.22
CA ASN A 523 6.10 -23.79 -1.50
C ASN A 523 7.29 -24.29 -2.31
N TYR A 524 7.04 -24.68 -3.55
CA TYR A 524 8.03 -25.24 -4.46
C TYR A 524 8.30 -24.30 -5.63
N TYR A 525 9.57 -24.03 -5.89
CA TYR A 525 10.02 -23.00 -6.81
C TYR A 525 10.65 -23.60 -8.07
N ASP A 526 10.58 -22.88 -9.20
CA ASP A 526 11.37 -23.20 -10.39
C ASP A 526 12.81 -22.62 -10.30
N ASP A 527 13.65 -22.89 -11.31
CA ASP A 527 15.02 -22.39 -11.38
C ASP A 527 15.12 -20.85 -11.37
N LYS A 528 14.01 -20.13 -11.60
CA LYS A 528 13.92 -18.67 -11.56
C LYS A 528 13.40 -18.14 -10.20
N GLY A 529 13.14 -19.01 -9.23
CA GLY A 529 12.61 -18.62 -7.91
C GLY A 529 11.11 -18.30 -7.91
N ARG A 530 10.34 -18.73 -8.92
CA ARG A 530 8.89 -18.51 -9.01
C ARG A 530 8.14 -19.69 -8.41
N ASN A 531 7.15 -19.44 -7.57
CA ASN A 531 6.42 -20.50 -6.87
C ASN A 531 5.50 -21.28 -7.83
N VAL A 532 5.92 -22.46 -8.26
CA VAL A 532 5.19 -23.32 -9.21
C VAL A 532 4.25 -24.30 -8.55
N THR A 533 4.45 -24.65 -7.27
CA THR A 533 3.54 -25.55 -6.54
C THR A 533 3.47 -25.23 -5.05
N THR A 534 2.27 -24.97 -4.53
CA THR A 534 2.00 -24.89 -3.09
C THR A 534 1.17 -26.07 -2.62
N TYR A 535 1.62 -26.73 -1.55
CA TYR A 535 0.81 -27.62 -0.72
C TYR A 535 0.29 -26.81 0.47
N ALA A 536 -1.02 -26.76 0.68
CA ALA A 536 -1.64 -26.02 1.79
C ALA A 536 -2.65 -26.89 2.53
N GLN A 537 -2.37 -27.20 3.79
CA GLN A 537 -3.26 -27.96 4.67
C GLN A 537 -4.42 -27.07 5.15
N HIS A 538 -5.61 -27.66 5.30
CA HIS A 538 -6.81 -26.94 5.71
C HIS A 538 -7.52 -27.63 6.89
N TYR A 539 -8.33 -26.86 7.62
CA TYR A 539 -8.95 -27.27 8.89
C TYR A 539 -10.40 -27.76 8.73
N LYS A 540 -10.73 -28.32 7.56
CA LYS A 540 -12.07 -28.77 7.20
C LYS A 540 -12.59 -29.81 8.19
N GLY A 541 -13.81 -29.64 8.69
CA GLY A 541 -14.39 -30.44 9.77
C GLY A 541 -13.95 -30.02 11.18
N GLY A 542 -13.12 -28.97 11.33
CA GLY A 542 -12.60 -28.53 12.62
C GLY A 542 -11.49 -29.42 13.17
N ILE A 543 -10.73 -30.10 12.30
CA ILE A 543 -9.63 -31.02 12.65
C ILE A 543 -8.42 -30.82 11.75
N VAL A 544 -7.21 -31.08 12.27
CA VAL A 544 -6.00 -31.25 11.46
C VAL A 544 -5.92 -32.69 10.97
N ASP A 545 -6.02 -32.89 9.66
CA ASP A 545 -5.77 -34.17 8.99
C ASP A 545 -4.69 -33.94 7.91
N ALA A 546 -3.70 -34.84 7.82
CA ALA A 546 -2.69 -34.80 6.76
C ALA A 546 -3.26 -35.07 5.35
N ASN A 547 -4.51 -35.52 5.28
CA ASN A 547 -5.27 -35.74 4.05
C ASN A 547 -6.21 -34.57 3.68
N ASN A 548 -6.33 -33.56 4.56
CA ASN A 548 -7.04 -32.31 4.31
C ASN A 548 -6.07 -31.26 3.77
N TYR A 549 -5.84 -31.24 2.45
CA TYR A 549 -4.94 -30.26 1.82
C TYR A 549 -5.33 -29.90 0.38
N ASP A 550 -4.83 -28.76 -0.07
CA ASP A 550 -4.81 -28.36 -1.47
C ASP A 550 -3.41 -28.53 -2.07
N VAL A 551 -3.35 -28.91 -3.34
CA VAL A 551 -2.16 -28.78 -4.19
C VAL A 551 -2.47 -27.78 -5.29
N ILE A 552 -1.92 -26.58 -5.18
CA ILE A 552 -2.05 -25.50 -6.16
C ILE A 552 -0.80 -25.50 -7.01
N THR A 553 -0.96 -25.61 -8.34
CA THR A 553 0.13 -25.55 -9.31
C THR A 553 -0.05 -24.33 -10.19
N SER A 554 1.05 -23.62 -10.51
CA SER A 554 1.05 -22.37 -11.28
C SER A 554 2.01 -22.47 -12.46
N THR A 555 1.53 -22.15 -13.66
CA THR A 555 2.34 -22.05 -14.88
C THR A 555 2.53 -20.58 -15.24
N TYR A 556 3.77 -20.22 -15.56
CA TYR A 556 4.17 -18.86 -15.87
C TYR A 556 4.68 -18.74 -17.31
N ASP A 557 4.43 -17.59 -17.94
CA ASP A 557 5.08 -17.25 -19.21
C ASP A 557 6.56 -16.85 -19.02
N PHE A 558 7.19 -16.33 -20.08
CA PHE A 558 8.56 -15.85 -20.03
C PHE A 558 8.73 -14.60 -19.16
N THR A 559 7.77 -13.68 -19.24
CA THR A 559 7.64 -12.43 -18.45
C THR A 559 7.20 -12.66 -16.99
N SER A 560 6.94 -13.91 -16.61
CA SER A 560 6.45 -14.35 -15.29
C SER A 560 5.00 -13.98 -14.99
N GLU A 561 4.19 -13.73 -16.01
CA GLU A 561 2.73 -13.65 -15.88
C GLU A 561 2.15 -15.07 -15.67
N VAL A 562 1.17 -15.22 -14.77
CA VAL A 562 0.53 -16.52 -14.50
C VAL A 562 -0.43 -16.84 -15.64
N VAL A 563 -0.10 -17.81 -16.50
CA VAL A 563 -0.95 -18.20 -17.62
C VAL A 563 -1.94 -19.32 -17.28
N ALA A 564 -1.65 -20.11 -16.24
CA ALA A 564 -2.58 -21.11 -15.73
C ALA A 564 -2.36 -21.38 -14.24
N THR A 565 -3.43 -21.70 -13.53
CA THR A 565 -3.38 -22.35 -12.21
C THR A 565 -4.22 -23.61 -12.20
N ASN A 566 -3.80 -24.63 -11.46
CA ASN A 566 -4.59 -25.84 -11.24
C ASN A 566 -4.52 -26.25 -9.78
N ARG A 567 -5.66 -26.18 -9.09
CA ARG A 567 -5.85 -26.54 -7.69
C ARG A 567 -6.52 -27.91 -7.60
N ARG A 568 -5.89 -28.84 -6.89
CA ARG A 568 -6.44 -30.14 -6.52
C ARG A 568 -6.72 -30.17 -5.02
N HIS A 569 -7.97 -30.34 -4.64
CA HIS A 569 -8.46 -30.29 -3.27
C HIS A 569 -8.72 -31.71 -2.73
N TYR A 570 -8.11 -32.02 -1.59
CA TYR A 570 -8.18 -33.32 -0.92
C TYR A 570 -8.83 -33.20 0.46
N THR A 571 -9.67 -34.17 0.81
CA THR A 571 -10.36 -34.26 2.12
C THR A 571 -10.41 -35.69 2.68
N ASN A 572 -9.65 -36.61 2.09
CA ASN A 572 -9.62 -38.03 2.44
C ASN A 572 -8.28 -38.67 2.02
N ALA A 573 -7.96 -39.83 2.58
CA ALA A 573 -6.70 -40.54 2.31
C ALA A 573 -6.60 -41.18 0.91
N GLY A 574 -7.45 -40.76 -0.05
CA GLY A 574 -7.41 -41.22 -1.42
C GLY A 574 -6.35 -40.49 -2.24
N THR A 575 -5.89 -41.12 -3.34
CA THR A 575 -4.97 -40.48 -4.29
C THR A 575 -5.66 -39.53 -5.28
N ALA A 576 -6.98 -39.62 -5.39
CA ALA A 576 -7.80 -38.73 -6.22
C ALA A 576 -8.30 -37.53 -5.42
N PRO A 577 -8.23 -36.30 -5.96
CA PRO A 577 -8.81 -35.13 -5.31
C PRO A 577 -10.34 -35.21 -5.30
N GLN A 578 -10.98 -34.65 -4.26
CA GLN A 578 -12.43 -34.45 -4.22
C GLN A 578 -12.88 -33.45 -5.30
N LEU A 579 -12.05 -32.42 -5.54
CA LEU A 579 -12.33 -31.34 -6.47
C LEU A 579 -11.05 -30.90 -7.17
N THR A 580 -11.13 -30.64 -8.47
CA THR A 580 -10.07 -29.99 -9.25
C THR A 580 -10.62 -28.69 -9.83
N ILE A 581 -9.86 -27.60 -9.78
CA ILE A 581 -10.21 -26.29 -10.35
C ILE A 581 -9.03 -25.84 -11.19
N ALA A 582 -9.19 -25.81 -12.51
CA ALA A 582 -8.19 -25.34 -13.45
C ALA A 582 -8.61 -23.99 -14.02
N ASN A 583 -7.78 -22.97 -13.83
CA ASN A 583 -7.96 -21.64 -14.41
C ASN A 583 -6.88 -21.39 -15.48
N THR A 584 -7.24 -20.73 -16.58
CA THR A 584 -6.31 -20.28 -17.63
C THR A 584 -6.55 -18.80 -17.92
N TYR A 585 -5.46 -18.04 -18.04
CA TYR A 585 -5.49 -16.60 -18.25
C TYR A 585 -4.81 -16.23 -19.56
N MET A 586 -5.40 -15.30 -20.29
CA MET A 586 -4.79 -14.70 -21.48
C MET A 586 -4.47 -13.22 -21.22
N TYR A 587 -3.35 -12.77 -21.79
CA TYR A 587 -2.87 -11.40 -21.70
C TYR A 587 -2.57 -10.88 -23.10
N ASP A 588 -2.68 -9.56 -23.28
CA ASP A 588 -2.20 -8.91 -24.50
C ASP A 588 -0.67 -8.72 -24.49
N HIS A 589 -0.13 -8.14 -25.55
CA HIS A 589 1.31 -7.88 -25.70
C HIS A 589 1.88 -6.87 -24.69
N MET A 590 1.04 -6.18 -23.91
CA MET A 590 1.43 -5.25 -22.85
C MET A 590 1.15 -5.79 -21.42
N GLY A 591 0.65 -7.02 -21.28
CA GLY A 591 0.37 -7.65 -19.98
C GLY A 591 -1.02 -7.32 -19.39
N ARG A 592 -1.94 -6.73 -20.19
CA ARG A 592 -3.33 -6.55 -19.76
C ARG A 592 -4.07 -7.87 -19.90
N LYS A 593 -4.69 -8.37 -18.82
CA LYS A 593 -5.48 -9.61 -18.87
C LYS A 593 -6.71 -9.43 -19.75
N THR A 594 -6.87 -10.27 -20.77
CA THR A 594 -7.98 -10.22 -21.73
C THR A 594 -9.02 -11.30 -21.50
N GLN A 595 -8.66 -12.46 -20.94
CA GLN A 595 -9.62 -13.55 -20.65
C GLN A 595 -9.27 -14.31 -19.36
N THR A 596 -10.30 -14.73 -18.62
CA THR A 596 -10.24 -15.74 -17.56
C THR A 596 -11.12 -16.94 -17.95
N TRP A 597 -10.53 -18.12 -18.03
CA TRP A 597 -11.21 -19.40 -18.23
C TRP A 597 -11.17 -20.23 -16.96
N GLU A 598 -12.26 -20.95 -16.64
CA GLU A 598 -12.31 -21.89 -15.53
C GLU A 598 -12.97 -23.22 -15.91
N GLN A 599 -12.34 -24.32 -15.48
CA GLN A 599 -12.85 -25.68 -15.58
C GLN A 599 -12.83 -26.33 -14.19
N ILE A 600 -14.01 -26.74 -13.71
CA ILE A 600 -14.17 -27.48 -12.47
C ILE A 600 -14.35 -28.98 -12.77
N ASN A 601 -13.51 -29.81 -12.17
CA ASN A 601 -13.35 -31.24 -12.46
C ASN A 601 -13.21 -31.48 -13.98
N ASN A 602 -13.87 -32.50 -14.52
CA ASN A 602 -13.96 -32.76 -15.96
C ASN A 602 -15.20 -32.10 -16.59
N GLY A 603 -15.70 -31.01 -15.99
CA GLY A 603 -16.84 -30.26 -16.51
C GLY A 603 -16.50 -29.44 -17.76
N THR A 604 -17.48 -28.68 -18.25
CA THR A 604 -17.26 -27.71 -19.34
C THR A 604 -16.22 -26.67 -18.92
N ASN A 605 -15.21 -26.41 -19.76
CA ASN A 605 -14.33 -25.26 -19.59
C ASN A 605 -15.10 -23.99 -20.03
N VAL A 606 -15.30 -23.05 -19.10
CA VAL A 606 -16.12 -21.86 -19.29
C VAL A 606 -15.21 -20.64 -19.35
N LEU A 607 -15.39 -19.80 -20.38
CA LEU A 607 -14.84 -18.45 -20.40
C LEU A 607 -15.66 -17.63 -19.39
N LEU A 608 -15.13 -17.43 -18.18
CA LEU A 608 -15.80 -16.71 -17.11
C LEU A 608 -15.97 -15.24 -17.49
N SER A 609 -14.87 -14.61 -17.93
CA SER A 609 -14.90 -13.24 -18.43
C SER A 609 -13.91 -12.99 -19.56
N GLN A 610 -14.30 -12.10 -20.48
CA GLN A 610 -13.42 -11.46 -21.45
C GLN A 610 -13.45 -9.94 -21.23
N LEU A 611 -12.30 -9.29 -21.32
CA LEU A 611 -12.09 -7.88 -21.03
C LEU A 611 -11.60 -7.15 -22.28
N ASP A 612 -12.46 -6.28 -22.81
CA ASP A 612 -12.19 -5.42 -23.96
C ASP A 612 -11.80 -4.02 -23.47
N TYR A 613 -10.64 -3.52 -23.90
CA TYR A 613 -10.07 -2.23 -23.47
C TYR A 613 -10.17 -1.15 -24.55
N ASN A 614 -10.32 0.11 -24.15
CA ASN A 614 -10.22 1.26 -25.06
C ASN A 614 -8.75 1.56 -25.44
N GLU A 615 -8.53 2.49 -26.36
CA GLU A 615 -7.20 2.72 -26.97
C GLU A 615 -6.10 3.20 -25.99
N ILE A 616 -6.48 3.70 -24.81
CA ILE A 616 -5.56 4.07 -23.71
C ILE A 616 -5.50 3.04 -22.58
N GLY A 617 -6.20 1.91 -22.71
CA GLY A 617 -6.13 0.78 -21.79
C GLY A 617 -7.14 0.79 -20.63
N GLN A 618 -8.17 1.63 -20.65
CA GLN A 618 -9.28 1.53 -19.68
C GLN A 618 -10.24 0.40 -20.09
N LEU A 619 -10.87 -0.27 -19.12
CA LEU A 619 -11.86 -1.32 -19.40
C LEU A 619 -13.09 -0.70 -20.06
N LYS A 620 -13.44 -1.17 -21.26
CA LYS A 620 -14.61 -0.67 -22.01
C LYS A 620 -15.80 -1.60 -21.85
N THR A 621 -15.58 -2.90 -22.03
CA THR A 621 -16.62 -3.93 -21.91
C THR A 621 -16.05 -5.14 -21.18
N LYS A 622 -16.76 -5.63 -20.17
CA LYS A 622 -16.57 -6.96 -19.60
C LYS A 622 -17.68 -7.86 -20.13
N HIS A 623 -17.30 -8.89 -20.86
CA HIS A 623 -18.20 -9.96 -21.27
C HIS A 623 -18.19 -11.07 -20.22
N LEU A 624 -19.34 -11.65 -19.91
CA LEU A 624 -19.51 -12.69 -18.88
C LEU A 624 -20.13 -13.97 -19.46
N HIS A 625 -19.56 -15.10 -19.06
CA HIS A 625 -20.01 -16.47 -19.38
C HIS A 625 -20.11 -16.78 -20.89
N SER A 626 -19.14 -17.54 -21.40
CA SER A 626 -19.24 -18.18 -22.71
C SER A 626 -18.79 -19.65 -22.67
N THR A 627 -19.54 -20.50 -23.38
CA THR A 627 -19.23 -21.92 -23.62
C THR A 627 -18.85 -22.20 -25.08
N ASN A 628 -18.78 -21.16 -25.92
CA ASN A 628 -18.48 -21.24 -27.36
C ASN A 628 -17.29 -20.34 -27.75
N SER A 629 -16.30 -20.25 -26.85
CA SER A 629 -15.05 -19.50 -27.05
C SER A 629 -15.24 -18.03 -27.42
N GLY A 630 -16.18 -17.35 -26.75
CA GLY A 630 -16.44 -15.92 -26.94
C GLY A 630 -17.25 -15.58 -28.19
N SER A 631 -17.81 -16.58 -28.89
CA SER A 631 -18.70 -16.33 -30.04
C SER A 631 -20.05 -15.71 -29.61
N SER A 632 -20.48 -15.98 -28.38
CA SER A 632 -21.58 -15.29 -27.71
C SER A 632 -21.38 -15.31 -26.19
N PHE A 633 -21.92 -14.31 -25.51
CA PHE A 633 -21.86 -14.17 -24.06
C PHE A 633 -23.27 -14.16 -23.44
N LEU A 634 -23.36 -14.48 -22.16
CA LEU A 634 -24.61 -14.47 -21.40
C LEU A 634 -25.00 -13.04 -20.97
N GLN A 635 -24.00 -12.22 -20.66
CA GLN A 635 -24.16 -10.85 -20.20
C GLN A 635 -22.93 -10.02 -20.61
N ASP A 636 -23.15 -8.76 -20.96
CA ASP A 636 -22.10 -7.76 -21.18
C ASP A 636 -22.25 -6.63 -20.17
N VAL A 637 -21.14 -6.08 -19.70
CA VAL A 637 -21.08 -4.94 -18.79
C VAL A 637 -20.25 -3.85 -19.45
N ASN A 638 -20.88 -2.75 -19.82
CA ASN A 638 -20.26 -1.64 -20.55
C ASN A 638 -19.95 -0.48 -19.60
N TYR A 639 -18.73 0.02 -19.66
CA TYR A 639 -18.20 1.06 -18.78
C TYR A 639 -17.96 2.36 -19.54
N THR A 640 -18.18 3.48 -18.88
CA THR A 640 -17.76 4.82 -19.36
C THR A 640 -17.11 5.61 -18.24
N TYR A 641 -16.23 6.55 -18.56
CA TYR A 641 -15.49 7.35 -17.58
C TYR A 641 -15.69 8.85 -17.79
N ASN A 642 -15.51 9.66 -16.75
CA ASN A 642 -15.39 11.12 -16.89
C ASN A 642 -13.95 11.56 -17.22
N GLU A 643 -13.72 12.87 -17.34
CA GLU A 643 -12.42 13.48 -17.68
C GLU A 643 -11.32 13.21 -16.65
N ARG A 644 -11.69 12.97 -15.38
CA ARG A 644 -10.80 12.60 -14.29
C ARG A 644 -10.46 11.10 -14.28
N GLY A 645 -11.06 10.32 -15.19
CA GLY A 645 -10.94 8.87 -15.26
C GLY A 645 -11.85 8.12 -14.29
N TRP A 646 -12.79 8.77 -13.61
CA TRP A 646 -13.72 8.13 -12.67
C TRP A 646 -14.80 7.39 -13.45
N THR A 647 -15.21 6.22 -12.94
CA THR A 647 -16.34 5.47 -13.50
C THR A 647 -17.59 6.34 -13.48
N ARG A 648 -18.15 6.60 -14.66
CA ARG A 648 -19.40 7.35 -14.84
C ARG A 648 -20.59 6.42 -15.00
N THR A 649 -20.51 5.42 -15.88
CA THR A 649 -21.61 4.46 -16.04
C THR A 649 -21.12 3.03 -16.06
N MET A 650 -21.97 2.12 -15.58
CA MET A 650 -21.87 0.68 -15.77
C MET A 650 -23.25 0.21 -16.26
N ASN A 651 -23.37 -0.26 -17.51
CA ASN A 651 -24.63 -0.67 -18.10
C ASN A 651 -24.58 -2.11 -18.60
N THR A 652 -25.63 -2.88 -18.31
CA THR A 652 -25.72 -4.31 -18.64
C THR A 652 -26.70 -4.61 -19.77
N SER A 653 -26.40 -5.63 -20.57
CA SER A 653 -27.33 -6.14 -21.58
C SER A 653 -28.61 -6.66 -20.89
N GLY A 654 -29.78 -6.24 -21.40
CA GLY A 654 -31.08 -6.52 -20.78
C GLY A 654 -31.40 -5.73 -19.51
N ASN A 655 -30.54 -4.78 -19.09
CA ASN A 655 -30.74 -3.92 -17.91
C ASN A 655 -30.93 -4.69 -16.58
N LEU A 656 -30.15 -5.75 -16.34
CA LEU A 656 -30.20 -6.46 -15.04
C LEU A 656 -29.77 -5.54 -13.89
N PHE A 657 -28.68 -4.80 -14.11
CA PHE A 657 -28.22 -3.73 -13.24
C PHE A 657 -27.50 -2.67 -14.08
N ASN A 658 -28.00 -1.44 -14.06
CA ASN A 658 -27.39 -0.28 -14.70
C ASN A 658 -27.12 0.79 -13.64
N LEU A 659 -26.01 1.54 -13.77
CA LEU A 659 -25.53 2.54 -12.84
C LEU A 659 -25.05 3.79 -13.61
N ASP A 660 -25.42 4.98 -13.13
CA ASP A 660 -24.94 6.30 -13.60
C ASP A 660 -24.53 7.14 -12.38
N LEU A 661 -23.22 7.40 -12.25
CA LEU A 661 -22.57 8.19 -11.21
C LEU A 661 -22.25 9.57 -11.76
N ARG A 662 -22.69 10.61 -11.03
CA ARG A 662 -22.53 12.00 -11.44
C ARG A 662 -21.86 12.81 -10.34
N TYR A 663 -20.91 13.63 -10.78
CA TYR A 663 -19.98 14.37 -9.92
C TYR A 663 -20.18 15.87 -10.15
N ASN A 664 -19.48 16.42 -11.15
CA ASN A 664 -19.55 17.82 -11.58
C ASN A 664 -20.81 18.17 -12.39
N THR A 665 -21.50 17.16 -12.96
CA THR A 665 -22.73 17.35 -13.77
C THR A 665 -23.92 16.52 -13.27
N PRO A 666 -24.45 16.77 -12.06
CA PRO A 666 -25.69 16.15 -11.59
C PRO A 666 -26.93 16.82 -12.23
N ASP A 667 -28.13 16.30 -11.93
CA ASP A 667 -29.38 16.97 -12.31
C ASP A 667 -29.54 18.34 -11.62
N ALA A 668 -30.34 19.22 -12.24
CA ALA A 668 -30.56 20.58 -11.76
C ALA A 668 -31.14 20.62 -10.33
N GLY A 669 -30.51 21.41 -9.45
CA GLY A 669 -30.87 21.53 -8.04
C GLY A 669 -30.03 20.68 -7.09
N ILE A 670 -29.18 19.78 -7.59
CA ILE A 670 -28.19 19.03 -6.81
C ILE A 670 -26.84 19.76 -6.89
N THR A 671 -26.15 19.88 -5.75
CA THR A 671 -24.83 20.54 -5.67
C THR A 671 -23.75 19.71 -6.37
N PRO A 672 -23.07 20.23 -7.42
CA PRO A 672 -21.96 19.54 -8.06
C PRO A 672 -20.79 19.24 -7.11
N GLN A 673 -20.02 18.21 -7.44
CA GLN A 673 -18.83 17.78 -6.69
C GLN A 673 -17.63 17.63 -7.65
N PHE A 674 -16.51 18.27 -7.31
CA PHE A 674 -15.32 18.37 -8.17
C PHE A 674 -14.09 17.66 -7.61
N ASN A 675 -14.11 17.26 -6.34
CA ASN A 675 -12.99 16.66 -5.60
C ASN A 675 -13.00 15.11 -5.57
N GLY A 676 -14.01 14.47 -6.18
CA GLY A 676 -14.18 13.01 -6.25
C GLY A 676 -15.39 12.46 -5.46
N ASN A 677 -16.09 13.28 -4.68
CA ASN A 677 -17.35 12.88 -4.04
C ASN A 677 -18.46 12.71 -5.09
N ILE A 678 -19.40 11.80 -4.87
CA ILE A 678 -20.52 11.55 -5.79
C ILE A 678 -21.67 12.51 -5.44
N ALA A 679 -22.06 13.39 -6.37
CA ALA A 679 -23.19 14.29 -6.17
C ALA A 679 -24.54 13.56 -6.30
N GLN A 680 -24.63 12.66 -7.29
CA GLN A 680 -25.85 11.93 -7.61
C GLN A 680 -25.52 10.52 -8.11
N LEU A 681 -26.32 9.54 -7.73
CA LEU A 681 -26.24 8.15 -8.20
C LEU A 681 -27.62 7.72 -8.69
N LEU A 682 -27.71 7.22 -9.92
CA LEU A 682 -28.90 6.60 -10.47
C LEU A 682 -28.60 5.13 -10.72
N TYR A 683 -29.54 4.24 -10.43
CA TYR A 683 -29.48 2.85 -10.89
C TYR A 683 -30.82 2.33 -11.37
N VAL A 684 -30.76 1.30 -12.20
CA VAL A 684 -31.92 0.52 -12.64
C VAL A 684 -31.63 -0.95 -12.42
N GLY A 685 -32.50 -1.65 -11.71
CA GLY A 685 -32.46 -3.11 -11.54
C GLY A 685 -33.79 -3.76 -11.92
N GLN A 686 -33.77 -5.06 -12.21
CA GLN A 686 -34.96 -5.79 -12.68
C GLN A 686 -36.10 -5.78 -11.64
N HIS A 687 -35.76 -5.89 -10.34
CA HIS A 687 -36.70 -5.85 -9.23
C HIS A 687 -36.68 -4.52 -8.45
N SER A 688 -35.55 -3.80 -8.44
CA SER A 688 -35.43 -2.47 -7.83
C SER A 688 -36.22 -1.39 -8.58
N GLY A 689 -36.45 -1.59 -9.88
CA GLY A 689 -36.91 -0.53 -10.77
C GLY A 689 -35.84 0.55 -10.93
N SER A 690 -36.25 1.77 -11.29
CA SER A 690 -35.37 2.94 -11.38
C SER A 690 -35.28 3.68 -10.05
N LYS A 691 -34.07 3.98 -9.62
CA LYS A 691 -33.75 4.65 -8.35
C LYS A 691 -32.78 5.80 -8.62
N ALA A 692 -32.96 6.92 -7.92
CA ALA A 692 -32.07 8.06 -8.00
C ALA A 692 -31.82 8.61 -6.58
N PHE A 693 -30.56 8.90 -6.28
CA PHE A 693 -30.07 9.39 -5.00
C PHE A 693 -29.28 10.68 -5.23
N SER A 694 -29.48 11.67 -4.35
CA SER A 694 -28.60 12.83 -4.20
C SER A 694 -27.85 12.73 -2.87
N TYR A 695 -26.58 13.10 -2.86
CA TYR A 695 -25.74 13.11 -1.67
C TYR A 695 -25.29 14.52 -1.32
N THR A 696 -25.14 14.79 -0.02
CA THR A 696 -24.58 16.06 0.48
C THR A 696 -23.56 15.79 1.57
N TYR A 697 -22.54 16.63 1.60
CA TYR A 697 -21.34 16.46 2.41
C TYR A 697 -21.10 17.71 3.26
N ASP A 698 -20.46 17.54 4.41
CA ASP A 698 -19.90 18.68 5.15
C ASP A 698 -18.55 19.12 4.55
N ALA A 699 -17.95 20.18 5.11
CA ALA A 699 -16.71 20.74 4.58
C ALA A 699 -15.46 19.89 4.90
N LEU A 700 -15.63 18.75 5.58
CA LEU A 700 -14.59 17.73 5.80
C LEU A 700 -14.78 16.52 4.87
N ASN A 701 -15.71 16.61 3.91
CA ASN A 701 -16.13 15.54 3.00
C ASN A 701 -16.80 14.34 3.70
N ARG A 702 -17.44 14.54 4.86
CA ARG A 702 -18.24 13.48 5.51
C ARG A 702 -19.67 13.50 4.99
N LEU A 703 -20.28 12.33 4.75
CA LEU A 703 -21.63 12.20 4.22
C LEU A 703 -22.67 12.68 5.25
N THR A 704 -23.38 13.78 4.95
CA THR A 704 -24.44 14.30 5.85
C THR A 704 -25.83 13.84 5.44
N ASN A 705 -26.10 13.67 4.15
CA ASN A 705 -27.36 13.08 3.68
C ASN A 705 -27.14 12.20 2.45
N ALA A 706 -27.86 11.09 2.41
CA ALA A 706 -28.20 10.32 1.21
C ALA A 706 -29.73 10.35 1.06
N GLN A 707 -30.25 10.94 -0.02
CA GLN A 707 -31.70 11.11 -0.22
C GLN A 707 -32.13 10.47 -1.54
N SER A 708 -33.01 9.47 -1.48
CA SER A 708 -33.62 8.87 -2.66
C SER A 708 -34.89 9.63 -3.07
N THR A 709 -35.15 9.73 -4.37
CA THR A 709 -36.31 10.46 -4.92
C THR A 709 -37.66 9.88 -4.51
N ASP A 710 -37.69 8.61 -4.08
CA ASP A 710 -38.88 7.90 -3.60
C ASP A 710 -38.91 7.75 -2.06
N ASN A 711 -37.91 8.29 -1.35
CA ASN A 711 -37.72 8.19 0.10
C ASN A 711 -37.62 6.75 0.66
N SER A 712 -37.27 5.75 -0.16
CA SER A 712 -37.20 4.35 0.29
C SER A 712 -35.94 3.97 1.08
N LEU A 713 -34.85 4.73 0.96
CA LEU A 713 -33.53 4.38 1.53
C LEU A 713 -32.72 5.61 2.00
N ASN A 714 -33.39 6.64 2.54
CA ASN A 714 -32.68 7.85 2.96
C ASN A 714 -31.84 7.58 4.21
N GLU A 715 -30.68 8.22 4.31
CA GLU A 715 -29.92 8.41 5.55
C GLU A 715 -29.64 9.91 5.75
N ALA A 716 -29.76 10.41 6.98
CA ALA A 716 -29.24 11.72 7.36
C ALA A 716 -28.45 11.62 8.68
N LEU A 717 -27.25 12.21 8.70
CA LEU A 717 -26.24 12.01 9.73
C LEU A 717 -25.74 13.32 10.31
N THR A 718 -25.37 13.27 11.59
CA THR A 718 -24.58 14.31 12.25
C THR A 718 -23.39 13.68 12.96
N TYR A 719 -22.31 14.44 13.11
CA TYR A 719 -21.04 13.96 13.63
C TYR A 719 -20.50 14.86 14.73
N ASP A 720 -19.65 14.28 15.58
CA ASP A 720 -18.79 15.03 16.48
C ASP A 720 -17.49 15.52 15.78
N PRO A 721 -16.64 16.30 16.48
CA PRO A 721 -15.38 16.85 15.95
C PRO A 721 -14.35 15.87 15.36
N ILE A 722 -14.55 14.55 15.48
CA ILE A 722 -13.64 13.50 14.99
C ILE A 722 -14.36 12.35 14.27
N GLY A 723 -15.60 12.55 13.80
CA GLY A 723 -16.31 11.53 13.02
C GLY A 723 -16.92 10.39 13.85
N ASN A 724 -17.24 10.63 15.13
CA ASN A 724 -18.24 9.78 15.77
C ASN A 724 -19.63 10.25 15.32
N ILE A 725 -20.43 9.35 14.73
CA ILE A 725 -21.84 9.63 14.39
C ILE A 725 -22.58 9.94 15.70
N THR A 726 -23.19 11.11 15.82
CA THR A 726 -24.01 11.51 16.97
C THR A 726 -25.48 11.23 16.75
N HIS A 727 -25.93 11.28 15.49
CA HIS A 727 -27.31 11.00 15.09
C HIS A 727 -27.36 10.37 13.69
N LEU A 728 -28.27 9.43 13.47
CA LEU A 728 -28.56 8.83 12.16
C LEU A 728 -30.06 8.54 12.02
N THR A 729 -30.74 9.24 11.12
CA THR A 729 -32.12 8.91 10.73
C THR A 729 -32.13 8.08 9.46
N ARG A 730 -33.08 7.14 9.36
CA ARG A 730 -33.34 6.31 8.18
C ARG A 730 -34.82 6.34 7.80
N SER A 731 -35.12 6.31 6.51
CA SER A 731 -36.49 6.13 5.98
C SER A 731 -36.68 4.74 5.35
N GLY A 732 -37.92 4.37 5.00
CA GLY A 732 -38.24 3.14 4.29
C GLY A 732 -38.32 1.87 5.15
N SER A 733 -37.95 0.72 4.59
CA SER A 733 -38.15 -0.60 5.22
C SER A 733 -37.36 -0.81 6.52
N ARG A 734 -36.24 -0.09 6.69
CA ARG A 734 -35.41 -0.06 7.91
C ARG A 734 -35.44 1.31 8.59
N SER A 735 -36.59 1.99 8.57
CA SER A 735 -36.78 3.28 9.23
C SER A 735 -36.33 3.24 10.70
N ALA A 736 -35.51 4.23 11.10
CA ALA A 736 -34.93 4.33 12.44
C ALA A 736 -34.56 5.78 12.75
N ASP A 737 -34.50 6.12 14.04
CA ASP A 737 -34.10 7.44 14.52
C ASP A 737 -33.05 7.27 15.63
N LEU A 738 -31.78 7.13 15.22
CA LEU A 738 -30.71 6.63 16.08
C LEU A 738 -29.89 7.76 16.73
N GLY A 739 -29.92 7.86 18.05
CA GLY A 739 -29.07 8.76 18.85
C GLY A 739 -27.94 8.00 19.55
N TYR A 740 -26.72 8.54 19.54
CA TYR A 740 -25.51 7.83 19.97
C TYR A 740 -24.87 8.48 21.21
N GLY A 741 -24.60 7.68 22.24
CA GLY A 741 -23.87 8.07 23.45
C GLY A 741 -22.48 7.44 23.50
N TYR A 742 -21.45 8.19 23.89
CA TYR A 742 -20.05 7.74 23.87
C TYR A 742 -19.31 7.94 25.20
N ASN A 743 -18.41 7.01 25.50
CA ASN A 743 -17.30 7.22 26.43
C ASN A 743 -16.00 7.38 25.63
N GLY A 744 -15.52 8.62 25.47
CA GLY A 744 -14.42 8.92 24.54
C GLY A 744 -14.82 8.64 23.08
N ASN A 745 -14.26 7.59 22.49
CA ASN A 745 -14.61 7.07 21.16
C ASN A 745 -15.39 5.75 21.18
N GLN A 746 -15.51 5.12 22.35
CA GLN A 746 -16.26 3.89 22.54
C GLN A 746 -17.75 4.19 22.66
N LEU A 747 -18.58 3.49 21.89
CA LEU A 747 -20.03 3.69 21.84
C LEU A 747 -20.65 3.06 23.09
N SER A 748 -21.14 3.85 24.04
CA SER A 748 -21.76 3.31 25.25
C SER A 748 -23.20 2.86 25.01
N THR A 749 -23.97 3.65 24.27
CA THR A 749 -25.42 3.44 24.09
C THR A 749 -25.91 3.93 22.73
N VAL A 750 -26.97 3.31 22.23
CA VAL A 750 -27.77 3.82 21.11
C VAL A 750 -29.22 3.87 21.55
N SER A 751 -29.91 4.99 21.30
CA SER A 751 -31.37 5.09 21.37
C SER A 751 -31.98 4.98 19.98
N ASN A 752 -33.22 4.50 19.88
CA ASN A 752 -34.05 4.57 18.67
C ASN A 752 -35.35 5.29 19.03
N ASN A 753 -35.69 6.40 18.35
CA ASN A 753 -36.81 7.27 18.70
C ASN A 753 -36.77 7.67 20.19
N SER A 754 -35.61 8.15 20.65
CA SER A 754 -35.30 8.46 22.06
C SER A 754 -35.45 7.31 23.09
N SER A 755 -35.85 6.11 22.68
CA SER A 755 -35.96 4.93 23.56
C SER A 755 -34.66 4.12 23.54
N ALA A 756 -34.26 3.52 24.66
CA ALA A 756 -33.04 2.69 24.69
C ALA A 756 -33.12 1.54 23.68
N TYR A 757 -32.12 1.40 22.81
CA TYR A 757 -32.09 0.42 21.73
C TYR A 757 -30.88 -0.53 21.82
N ARG A 758 -29.67 0.00 22.07
CA ARG A 758 -28.45 -0.79 22.31
C ARG A 758 -27.58 -0.24 23.43
N SER A 759 -26.78 -1.09 24.05
CA SER A 759 -25.83 -0.77 25.13
C SER A 759 -24.60 -1.68 25.08
N TYR A 760 -23.40 -1.12 25.12
CA TYR A 760 -22.14 -1.86 24.91
C TYR A 760 -21.16 -1.69 26.08
N ASN A 761 -20.32 -2.71 26.26
CA ASN A 761 -19.14 -2.68 27.13
C ASN A 761 -17.90 -3.04 26.31
N TYR A 762 -16.70 -2.69 26.81
CA TYR A 762 -15.44 -2.89 26.12
C TYR A 762 -14.39 -3.56 27.02
N ASP A 763 -13.48 -4.33 26.42
CA ASP A 763 -12.28 -4.84 27.09
C ASP A 763 -11.13 -3.81 27.11
N ALA A 764 -10.00 -4.15 27.73
CA ALA A 764 -8.85 -3.24 27.84
C ALA A 764 -8.09 -3.02 26.51
N ASN A 765 -8.39 -3.83 25.48
CA ASN A 765 -7.88 -3.64 24.12
C ASN A 765 -8.80 -2.76 23.25
N GLY A 766 -9.99 -2.42 23.73
CA GLY A 766 -10.97 -1.59 23.02
C GLY A 766 -11.94 -2.39 22.14
N ASN A 767 -12.17 -3.68 22.44
CA ASN A 767 -13.11 -4.54 21.73
C ASN A 767 -14.48 -4.55 22.42
N ALA A 768 -15.57 -4.35 21.67
CA ALA A 768 -16.92 -4.42 22.24
C ALA A 768 -17.27 -5.86 22.66
N THR A 769 -17.48 -6.11 23.95
CA THR A 769 -17.72 -7.45 24.51
C THR A 769 -19.17 -7.92 24.37
N SER A 770 -19.97 -7.27 23.51
CA SER A 770 -21.38 -7.56 23.27
C SER A 770 -21.87 -7.06 21.92
N ASP A 771 -22.89 -7.69 21.33
CA ASP A 771 -23.59 -7.22 20.12
C ASP A 771 -24.43 -5.93 20.34
N GLY A 772 -24.58 -5.55 21.61
CA GLY A 772 -25.27 -4.35 22.04
C GLY A 772 -26.75 -4.55 22.36
N GLY A 773 -27.34 -5.74 22.16
CA GLY A 773 -28.76 -5.97 22.38
C GLY A 773 -29.19 -5.70 23.83
N ILE A 774 -30.34 -5.06 24.05
CA ILE A 774 -30.86 -4.83 25.41
C ILE A 774 -31.59 -6.06 25.97
N THR A 775 -32.34 -6.77 25.12
CA THR A 775 -33.05 -8.01 25.48
C THR A 775 -32.45 -9.17 24.68
N GLY A 776 -32.01 -10.22 25.38
CA GLY A 776 -31.30 -11.33 24.73
C GLY A 776 -29.92 -10.95 24.19
N ASN A 777 -29.22 -10.01 24.84
CA ASN A 777 -27.86 -9.57 24.52
C ASN A 777 -26.92 -10.77 24.24
N LYS A 778 -26.11 -10.65 23.19
CA LYS A 778 -25.06 -11.63 22.89
C LYS A 778 -23.71 -11.12 23.36
N GLY A 779 -23.12 -11.77 24.37
CA GLY A 779 -21.77 -11.52 24.83
C GLY A 779 -20.72 -12.10 23.87
N ILE A 780 -19.64 -11.36 23.63
CA ILE A 780 -18.57 -11.70 22.68
C ILE A 780 -17.24 -11.84 23.42
N THR A 781 -16.53 -12.94 23.21
CA THR A 781 -15.14 -13.11 23.66
C THR A 781 -14.19 -13.04 22.47
N TYR A 782 -12.95 -12.59 22.70
CA TYR A 782 -11.96 -12.33 21.66
C TYR A 782 -10.70 -13.20 21.85
N ASN A 783 -10.04 -13.54 20.75
CA ASN A 783 -8.74 -14.20 20.75
C ASN A 783 -7.57 -13.17 20.84
N LEU A 784 -6.32 -13.65 20.83
CA LEU A 784 -5.12 -12.79 20.93
C LEU A 784 -4.89 -11.87 19.71
N LEU A 785 -5.70 -11.97 18.65
CA LEU A 785 -5.70 -11.05 17.50
C LEU A 785 -6.82 -10.00 17.59
N ASN A 786 -7.59 -10.00 18.69
CA ASN A 786 -8.80 -9.19 18.84
C ASN A 786 -9.92 -9.55 17.84
N LEU A 787 -9.95 -10.81 17.39
CA LEU A 787 -11.04 -11.35 16.56
C LEU A 787 -12.08 -12.10 17.43
N PRO A 788 -13.39 -12.02 17.13
CA PRO A 788 -14.43 -12.73 17.87
C PRO A 788 -14.18 -14.23 17.86
N GLN A 789 -14.12 -14.87 19.04
CA GLN A 789 -13.84 -16.30 19.21
C GLN A 789 -15.10 -17.10 19.58
N ALA A 790 -15.93 -16.59 20.49
CA ALA A 790 -17.19 -17.21 20.86
C ALA A 790 -18.27 -16.15 21.14
N VAL A 791 -19.50 -16.51 20.81
CA VAL A 791 -20.70 -15.70 21.02
C VAL A 791 -21.60 -16.45 21.99
N THR A 792 -21.99 -15.78 23.07
CA THR A 792 -22.79 -16.37 24.15
C THR A 792 -24.11 -15.60 24.32
N GLN A 793 -25.20 -16.31 24.56
CA GLN A 793 -26.50 -15.73 24.89
C GLN A 793 -27.04 -16.46 26.12
N ASN A 794 -27.48 -15.73 27.14
CA ASN A 794 -27.88 -16.31 28.44
C ASN A 794 -26.82 -17.28 29.02
N ASN A 795 -25.54 -16.90 28.95
CA ASN A 795 -24.35 -17.71 29.32
C ASN A 795 -24.16 -19.03 28.54
N THR A 796 -24.96 -19.30 27.51
CA THR A 796 -24.80 -20.47 26.62
C THR A 796 -24.04 -20.05 25.37
N THR A 797 -23.03 -20.80 24.95
CA THR A 797 -22.34 -20.53 23.67
C THR A 797 -23.26 -20.90 22.51
N ILE A 798 -23.61 -19.90 21.69
CA ILE A 798 -24.50 -20.05 20.52
C ILE A 798 -23.73 -20.08 19.20
N ALA A 799 -22.52 -19.50 19.15
CA ALA A 799 -21.63 -19.64 18.02
C ALA A 799 -20.15 -19.62 18.43
N THR A 800 -19.28 -20.26 17.62
CA THR A 800 -17.82 -20.21 17.76
C THR A 800 -17.15 -19.99 16.41
N TYR A 801 -16.06 -19.23 16.42
CA TYR A 801 -15.28 -18.87 15.24
C TYR A 801 -13.84 -19.34 15.44
N ALA A 802 -13.31 -20.12 14.49
CA ALA A 802 -11.96 -20.62 14.52
C ALA A 802 -11.07 -19.92 13.48
N TYR A 803 -9.86 -19.56 13.89
CA TYR A 803 -8.88 -18.86 13.05
C TYR A 803 -7.51 -19.54 13.16
N ASP A 804 -6.66 -19.32 12.17
CA ASP A 804 -5.23 -19.54 12.34
C ASP A 804 -4.55 -18.33 13.01
N ALA A 805 -3.26 -18.47 13.34
CA ALA A 805 -2.46 -17.39 13.90
C ALA A 805 -2.06 -16.31 12.87
N SER A 806 -2.43 -16.44 11.59
CA SER A 806 -2.33 -15.35 10.60
C SER A 806 -3.54 -14.40 10.67
N GLY A 807 -4.63 -14.85 11.29
CA GLY A 807 -5.92 -14.14 11.35
C GLY A 807 -6.94 -14.65 10.32
N GLN A 808 -6.60 -15.68 9.53
CA GLN A 808 -7.53 -16.26 8.58
C GLN A 808 -8.64 -17.03 9.30
N LYS A 809 -9.90 -16.68 9.05
CA LYS A 809 -11.07 -17.47 9.49
C LYS A 809 -11.08 -18.82 8.78
N LEU A 810 -11.08 -19.89 9.58
CA LEU A 810 -11.08 -21.29 9.14
C LEU A 810 -12.47 -21.93 9.24
N ARG A 811 -13.23 -21.60 10.30
CA ARG A 811 -14.55 -22.22 10.58
C ARG A 811 -15.45 -21.28 11.38
N ASN A 812 -16.75 -21.34 11.13
CA ASN A 812 -17.80 -20.86 12.04
C ASN A 812 -18.74 -22.05 12.36
N THR A 813 -19.15 -22.18 13.62
CA THR A 813 -20.26 -23.06 14.01
C THR A 813 -21.28 -22.23 14.78
N GLY A 814 -22.52 -22.19 14.32
CA GLY A 814 -23.57 -21.36 14.93
C GLY A 814 -24.96 -21.98 14.80
N SER A 815 -25.99 -21.14 14.95
CA SER A 815 -27.39 -21.54 14.83
C SER A 815 -27.76 -22.06 13.43
N ASP A 816 -27.08 -21.55 12.41
CA ASP A 816 -27.16 -21.95 11.00
C ASP A 816 -26.26 -23.17 10.66
N GLY A 817 -25.82 -23.93 11.66
CA GLY A 817 -24.96 -25.09 11.48
C GLY A 817 -23.47 -24.74 11.36
N SER A 818 -22.72 -25.53 10.59
CA SER A 818 -21.25 -25.40 10.48
C SER A 818 -20.77 -24.99 9.09
N TRP A 819 -19.87 -24.01 9.07
CA TRP A 819 -19.28 -23.41 7.89
C TRP A 819 -17.76 -23.57 7.94
N ASP A 820 -17.15 -24.29 7.00
CA ASP A 820 -15.69 -24.37 6.85
C ASP A 820 -15.22 -23.56 5.64
N TYR A 821 -14.14 -22.81 5.81
CA TYR A 821 -13.61 -21.88 4.83
C TYR A 821 -12.23 -22.33 4.35
N VAL A 822 -12.13 -22.81 3.11
CA VAL A 822 -10.88 -23.31 2.52
C VAL A 822 -10.53 -22.50 1.27
N ASN A 823 -9.97 -21.31 1.47
CA ASN A 823 -9.44 -20.44 0.40
C ASN A 823 -10.37 -20.31 -0.81
N GLY A 824 -11.64 -19.97 -0.57
CA GLY A 824 -12.67 -19.84 -1.61
C GLY A 824 -13.52 -21.08 -1.88
N ILE A 825 -13.14 -22.28 -1.42
CA ILE A 825 -14.07 -23.40 -1.31
C ILE A 825 -14.74 -23.28 0.06
N THR A 826 -16.07 -23.16 0.07
CA THR A 826 -16.86 -23.06 1.31
C THR A 826 -17.69 -24.32 1.48
N TYR A 827 -17.62 -24.93 2.66
CA TYR A 827 -18.45 -26.05 3.04
C TYR A 827 -19.55 -25.60 4.00
N HIS A 828 -20.78 -26.10 3.81
CA HIS A 828 -21.86 -26.04 4.79
C HIS A 828 -22.20 -27.45 5.25
N ASN A 829 -22.22 -27.69 6.56
CA ASN A 829 -22.55 -28.97 7.18
C ASN A 829 -21.84 -30.17 6.52
N ASN A 830 -20.53 -30.02 6.28
CA ASN A 830 -19.62 -31.01 5.67
C ASN A 830 -19.86 -31.33 4.17
N ALA A 831 -20.80 -30.66 3.49
CA ALA A 831 -20.94 -30.65 2.03
C ALA A 831 -20.29 -29.38 1.44
N ILE A 832 -19.83 -29.43 0.18
CA ILE A 832 -19.42 -28.19 -0.52
C ILE A 832 -20.69 -27.39 -0.80
N GLU A 833 -20.73 -26.15 -0.32
CA GLU A 833 -21.82 -25.21 -0.62
C GLU A 833 -21.53 -24.46 -1.92
N TYR A 834 -20.32 -23.91 -2.05
CA TYR A 834 -19.88 -23.26 -3.27
C TYR A 834 -18.36 -23.22 -3.42
N VAL A 835 -17.92 -23.00 -4.66
CA VAL A 835 -16.56 -22.62 -5.04
C VAL A 835 -16.60 -21.16 -5.48
N GLN A 836 -15.81 -20.29 -4.87
CA GLN A 836 -15.65 -18.89 -5.28
C GLN A 836 -14.98 -18.83 -6.65
N THR A 837 -15.55 -18.05 -7.57
CA THR A 837 -14.93 -17.72 -8.87
C THR A 837 -14.54 -16.25 -8.91
N GLU A 838 -13.83 -15.80 -9.95
CA GLU A 838 -13.44 -14.39 -10.10
C GLU A 838 -14.66 -13.45 -10.22
N GLU A 839 -15.73 -13.92 -10.86
CA GLU A 839 -16.91 -13.12 -11.21
C GLU A 839 -18.18 -13.50 -10.40
N GLY A 840 -18.04 -14.38 -9.40
CA GLY A 840 -19.17 -14.88 -8.59
C GLY A 840 -18.85 -16.20 -7.88
N ARG A 841 -19.68 -17.23 -8.06
CA ARG A 841 -19.53 -18.54 -7.41
C ARG A 841 -20.07 -19.68 -8.27
N ALA A 842 -19.50 -20.87 -8.13
CA ALA A 842 -19.99 -22.09 -8.74
C ALA A 842 -20.62 -23.01 -7.68
N ILE A 843 -21.88 -23.39 -7.89
CA ILE A 843 -22.65 -24.25 -6.97
C ILE A 843 -22.64 -25.70 -7.47
N PRO A 844 -22.43 -26.71 -6.62
CA PRO A 844 -22.58 -28.12 -7.00
C PRO A 844 -24.00 -28.46 -7.50
N ALA A 845 -24.08 -29.21 -8.59
CA ALA A 845 -25.32 -29.69 -9.20
C ALA A 845 -25.04 -31.02 -9.93
N ASN A 846 -25.63 -31.24 -11.11
CA ASN A 846 -25.18 -32.27 -12.07
C ASN A 846 -23.86 -31.83 -12.74
N GLY A 847 -22.80 -31.69 -11.95
CA GLY A 847 -21.60 -30.91 -12.30
C GLY A 847 -21.53 -29.65 -11.44
N TYR A 848 -21.22 -28.51 -12.05
CA TYR A 848 -21.22 -27.20 -11.39
C TYR A 848 -21.99 -26.16 -12.21
N THR A 849 -22.81 -25.37 -11.53
CA THR A 849 -23.57 -24.25 -12.11
C THR A 849 -22.92 -22.94 -11.70
N TYR A 850 -22.43 -22.17 -12.68
CA TYR A 850 -21.82 -20.86 -12.45
C TYR A 850 -22.88 -19.78 -12.24
N GLN A 851 -22.73 -19.03 -11.16
CA GLN A 851 -23.47 -17.83 -10.80
C GLN A 851 -22.52 -16.63 -10.81
N TYR A 852 -23.02 -15.49 -11.25
CA TYR A 852 -22.26 -14.27 -11.51
C TYR A 852 -22.85 -13.11 -10.70
N ASP A 853 -21.97 -12.27 -10.15
CA ASP A 853 -22.34 -11.13 -9.31
C ASP A 853 -22.08 -9.82 -10.06
N LEU A 854 -23.15 -9.08 -10.36
CA LEU A 854 -23.09 -7.68 -10.79
C LEU A 854 -22.93 -6.80 -9.55
N LYS A 855 -21.92 -5.94 -9.57
CA LYS A 855 -21.49 -5.13 -8.43
C LYS A 855 -21.58 -3.64 -8.77
N ASP A 856 -21.85 -2.80 -7.77
CA ASP A 856 -21.68 -1.35 -7.94
C ASP A 856 -20.19 -0.93 -7.84
N HIS A 857 -19.93 0.38 -7.89
CA HIS A 857 -18.56 0.93 -7.88
C HIS A 857 -17.79 0.67 -6.58
N LEU A 858 -18.47 0.32 -5.48
CA LEU A 858 -17.87 -0.05 -4.19
C LEU A 858 -17.68 -1.57 -4.07
N GLY A 859 -18.01 -2.33 -5.12
CA GLY A 859 -17.96 -3.79 -5.09
C GLY A 859 -19.12 -4.44 -4.33
N ASN A 860 -20.19 -3.70 -3.98
CA ASN A 860 -21.36 -4.29 -3.34
C ASN A 860 -22.08 -5.18 -4.34
N VAL A 861 -22.40 -6.43 -3.98
CA VAL A 861 -23.21 -7.30 -4.85
C VAL A 861 -24.64 -6.75 -4.91
N ARG A 862 -25.07 -6.34 -6.11
CA ARG A 862 -26.40 -5.77 -6.38
C ARG A 862 -27.35 -6.80 -6.99
N VAL A 863 -26.84 -7.59 -7.94
CA VAL A 863 -27.60 -8.68 -8.58
C VAL A 863 -26.71 -9.91 -8.68
N SER A 864 -27.17 -11.05 -8.17
CA SER A 864 -26.61 -12.36 -8.51
C SER A 864 -27.49 -13.02 -9.56
N PHE A 865 -26.90 -13.51 -10.65
CA PHE A 865 -27.62 -14.14 -11.76
C PHE A 865 -26.90 -15.39 -12.27
N TYR A 866 -27.57 -16.18 -13.11
CA TYR A 866 -26.99 -17.38 -13.73
C TYR A 866 -27.61 -17.69 -15.09
N ARG A 867 -27.07 -18.72 -15.76
CA ARG A 867 -27.69 -19.31 -16.94
C ARG A 867 -28.67 -20.40 -16.51
N ASN A 868 -29.96 -20.16 -16.69
CA ASN A 868 -30.99 -21.17 -16.40
C ASN A 868 -30.76 -22.41 -17.28
N PRO A 869 -30.62 -23.63 -16.72
CA PRO A 869 -30.25 -24.82 -17.47
C PRO A 869 -31.38 -25.34 -18.39
N ASN A 870 -32.64 -24.96 -18.12
CA ASN A 870 -33.81 -25.40 -18.89
C ASN A 870 -34.09 -24.49 -20.08
N THR A 871 -33.91 -23.18 -19.94
CA THR A 871 -34.18 -22.18 -21.00
C THR A 871 -32.92 -21.75 -21.75
N GLY A 872 -31.75 -21.87 -21.11
CA GLY A 872 -30.47 -21.38 -21.64
C GLY A 872 -30.26 -19.86 -21.53
N ASN A 873 -31.22 -19.14 -20.97
CA ASN A 873 -31.23 -17.67 -20.82
C ASN A 873 -30.67 -17.23 -19.46
N VAL A 874 -30.45 -15.93 -19.31
CA VAL A 874 -30.25 -15.25 -18.02
C VAL A 874 -31.46 -15.43 -17.11
N GLU A 875 -31.22 -15.66 -15.83
CA GLU A 875 -32.20 -15.54 -14.76
C GLU A 875 -31.54 -14.91 -13.51
N VAL A 876 -32.22 -13.94 -12.89
CA VAL A 876 -31.81 -13.32 -11.62
C VAL A 876 -32.13 -14.27 -10.47
N LEU A 877 -31.15 -14.47 -9.58
CA LEU A 877 -31.29 -15.27 -8.37
C LEU A 877 -31.64 -14.39 -7.16
N GLN A 878 -31.05 -13.19 -7.12
CA GLN A 878 -31.08 -12.31 -5.97
C GLN A 878 -30.83 -10.87 -6.39
N GLU A 879 -31.53 -9.93 -5.75
CA GLU A 879 -31.34 -8.50 -5.94
C GLU A 879 -31.39 -7.78 -4.59
N ASP A 880 -30.35 -7.00 -4.31
CA ASP A 880 -30.12 -6.32 -3.03
C ASP A 880 -29.83 -4.82 -3.21
N GLU A 881 -30.44 -4.03 -2.34
CA GLU A 881 -30.13 -2.63 -2.15
C GLU A 881 -29.46 -2.41 -0.79
N TYR A 882 -28.77 -1.28 -0.67
CA TYR A 882 -28.08 -0.87 0.55
C TYR A 882 -28.39 0.59 0.85
N TYR A 883 -28.56 0.91 2.13
CA TYR A 883 -28.33 2.27 2.61
C TYR A 883 -26.84 2.64 2.41
N ALA A 884 -26.48 3.94 2.43
CA ALA A 884 -25.11 4.36 2.12
C ALA A 884 -24.06 3.71 3.03
N PHE A 885 -24.35 3.56 4.34
CA PHE A 885 -23.51 2.82 5.29
C PHE A 885 -23.73 1.29 5.29
N GLY A 886 -24.27 0.71 4.21
CA GLY A 886 -24.26 -0.73 3.96
C GLY A 886 -25.33 -1.58 4.64
N LEU A 887 -26.31 -0.97 5.31
CA LEU A 887 -27.45 -1.71 5.84
C LEU A 887 -28.26 -2.34 4.69
N ARG A 888 -28.46 -3.66 4.74
CA ARG A 888 -29.08 -4.44 3.67
C ARG A 888 -30.61 -4.23 3.61
N ASN A 889 -31.10 -3.90 2.42
CA ASN A 889 -32.51 -3.98 2.02
C ASN A 889 -32.66 -5.06 0.93
N ARG A 890 -33.02 -6.29 1.33
CA ARG A 890 -33.20 -7.42 0.41
C ARG A 890 -34.53 -7.28 -0.34
N LEU A 891 -34.46 -7.12 -1.66
CA LEU A 891 -35.66 -7.00 -2.50
C LEU A 891 -36.12 -8.33 -3.07
N TYR A 892 -35.19 -9.10 -3.65
CA TYR A 892 -35.49 -10.36 -4.33
C TYR A 892 -34.49 -11.44 -3.94
N ASP A 893 -34.98 -12.67 -3.77
CA ASP A 893 -34.22 -13.86 -3.42
C ASP A 893 -35.07 -15.08 -3.82
N ASN A 894 -34.56 -15.92 -4.72
CA ASN A 894 -35.25 -17.12 -5.18
C ASN A 894 -34.90 -18.40 -4.39
N GLY A 895 -34.24 -18.26 -3.25
CA GLY A 895 -33.88 -19.34 -2.33
C GLY A 895 -32.41 -19.74 -2.35
N ASN A 896 -31.56 -19.06 -3.14
CA ASN A 896 -30.11 -19.30 -3.20
C ASN A 896 -29.33 -18.04 -2.76
N ASN A 897 -29.60 -17.58 -1.53
CA ASN A 897 -29.07 -16.34 -0.96
C ASN A 897 -27.52 -16.35 -0.88
N ASN A 898 -26.87 -15.53 -1.69
CA ASN A 898 -25.48 -15.13 -1.54
C ASN A 898 -25.30 -14.38 -0.21
N ARG A 899 -24.33 -14.82 0.59
CA ARG A 899 -23.96 -14.20 1.88
C ARG A 899 -22.88 -13.14 1.75
N LYS A 900 -22.18 -13.06 0.60
CA LYS A 900 -21.15 -12.05 0.29
C LYS A 900 -21.79 -10.89 -0.43
N LEU A 901 -21.93 -9.75 0.25
CA LEU A 901 -22.89 -8.71 -0.10
C LEU A 901 -22.23 -7.33 -0.20
N TYR A 902 -22.39 -6.50 0.83
CA TYR A 902 -21.76 -5.19 0.94
C TYR A 902 -20.23 -5.32 0.94
N ASN A 903 -19.56 -4.60 0.03
CA ASN A 903 -18.15 -4.77 -0.38
C ASN A 903 -17.71 -6.24 -0.60
N GLY A 904 -18.62 -7.13 -1.01
CA GLY A 904 -18.37 -8.58 -1.14
C GLY A 904 -18.08 -9.31 0.18
N LYS A 905 -18.39 -8.70 1.33
CA LYS A 905 -18.13 -9.25 2.68
C LYS A 905 -19.26 -10.14 3.17
N GLU A 906 -18.91 -11.12 3.98
CA GLU A 906 -19.83 -12.17 4.43
C GLU A 906 -20.63 -11.71 5.66
N ILE A 907 -21.96 -11.72 5.54
CA ILE A 907 -22.88 -11.39 6.64
C ILE A 907 -22.95 -12.52 7.69
N GLN A 908 -22.90 -12.17 8.97
CA GLN A 908 -22.81 -13.09 10.11
C GLN A 908 -24.06 -12.97 11.00
N THR A 909 -25.02 -13.86 10.78
CA THR A 909 -26.33 -13.90 11.48
C THR A 909 -26.19 -14.09 12.99
N ASP A 910 -25.24 -14.93 13.43
CA ASP A 910 -24.96 -15.14 14.85
C ASP A 910 -24.43 -13.87 15.56
N LEU A 911 -23.89 -12.89 14.81
CA LEU A 911 -23.42 -11.58 15.30
C LEU A 911 -24.33 -10.42 14.87
N ALA A 912 -25.65 -10.64 14.84
CA ALA A 912 -26.66 -9.61 14.58
C ALA A 912 -26.48 -8.90 13.22
N ASP A 913 -26.18 -9.71 12.20
CA ASP A 913 -26.01 -9.30 10.79
C ASP A 913 -24.82 -8.35 10.55
N GLN A 914 -23.79 -8.44 11.39
CA GLN A 914 -22.47 -7.84 11.14
C GLN A 914 -21.77 -8.46 9.93
N TYR A 915 -21.00 -7.65 9.21
CA TYR A 915 -20.17 -8.10 8.10
C TYR A 915 -18.76 -8.44 8.59
N ASP A 916 -18.27 -9.63 8.22
CA ASP A 916 -16.88 -10.04 8.45
C ASP A 916 -15.97 -9.48 7.35
N TYR A 917 -15.07 -8.58 7.74
CA TYR A 917 -14.11 -7.95 6.82
C TYR A 917 -12.75 -8.65 6.76
N GLY A 918 -12.45 -9.55 7.71
CA GLY A 918 -11.13 -10.14 7.93
C GLY A 918 -10.58 -9.78 9.30
N THR A 919 -10.07 -8.56 9.48
CA THR A 919 -9.46 -8.15 10.76
C THR A 919 -10.42 -7.51 11.76
N ARG A 920 -11.64 -7.16 11.32
CA ARG A 920 -12.71 -6.56 12.15
C ARG A 920 -14.09 -6.98 11.62
N PHE A 921 -15.10 -6.80 12.46
CA PHE A 921 -16.50 -7.02 12.12
C PHE A 921 -17.23 -5.66 12.11
N TYR A 922 -17.90 -5.35 11.01
CA TYR A 922 -18.61 -4.08 10.78
C TYR A 922 -20.09 -4.24 11.11
N ASP A 923 -20.66 -3.33 11.92
CA ASP A 923 -22.08 -3.31 12.23
C ASP A 923 -22.79 -2.23 11.40
N PRO A 924 -23.51 -2.61 10.32
CA PRO A 924 -24.21 -1.66 9.46
C PRO A 924 -25.46 -1.06 10.11
N VAL A 925 -25.97 -1.65 11.20
CA VAL A 925 -27.13 -1.10 11.93
C VAL A 925 -26.72 0.19 12.64
N ILE A 926 -25.54 0.21 13.26
CA ILE A 926 -24.97 1.42 13.88
C ILE A 926 -23.97 2.17 12.98
N ALA A 927 -23.74 1.68 11.75
CA ALA A 927 -22.84 2.27 10.75
C ALA A 927 -21.36 2.40 11.19
N ARG A 928 -20.86 1.47 12.04
CA ARG A 928 -19.54 1.59 12.72
C ARG A 928 -18.85 0.24 12.97
N TRP A 929 -17.55 0.29 13.27
CA TRP A 929 -16.81 -0.86 13.78
C TRP A 929 -17.05 -1.10 15.27
N THR A 930 -17.02 -2.36 15.68
CA THR A 930 -17.14 -2.79 17.09
C THR A 930 -15.79 -2.94 17.80
N THR A 931 -14.69 -2.91 17.05
CA THR A 931 -13.31 -3.10 17.52
C THR A 931 -12.41 -1.99 16.98
N LEU A 932 -11.34 -1.67 17.73
CA LEU A 932 -10.42 -0.58 17.41
C LEU A 932 -9.60 -0.91 16.15
N ASP A 933 -9.41 0.10 15.28
CA ASP A 933 -8.67 -0.04 14.03
C ASP A 933 -7.19 -0.45 14.24
N PRO A 934 -6.72 -1.59 13.67
CA PRO A 934 -5.33 -2.02 13.74
C PRO A 934 -4.29 -1.04 13.20
N LYS A 935 -4.69 -0.05 12.38
CA LYS A 935 -3.87 1.06 11.86
C LYS A 935 -4.49 2.43 12.21
N ALA A 936 -5.23 2.55 13.33
CA ALA A 936 -5.82 3.81 13.83
C ALA A 936 -4.86 5.02 13.82
N GLU A 937 -3.56 4.77 13.95
CA GLU A 937 -2.50 5.77 13.92
C GLU A 937 -2.30 6.46 12.56
N LEU A 938 -2.84 5.92 11.46
CA LEU A 938 -2.86 6.60 10.16
C LEU A 938 -3.93 7.70 10.09
N GLY A 939 -4.95 7.63 10.96
CA GLY A 939 -6.14 8.49 10.95
C GLY A 939 -6.34 9.25 12.25
N ARG A 940 -5.29 9.82 12.84
CA ARG A 940 -5.32 10.37 14.21
C ARG A 940 -6.31 11.52 14.45
N ARG A 941 -6.87 12.11 13.39
CA ARG A 941 -7.93 13.12 13.43
C ARG A 941 -9.35 12.54 13.38
N LEU A 942 -9.48 11.23 13.20
CA LEU A 942 -10.71 10.46 13.10
C LEU A 942 -10.85 9.52 14.30
N SER A 943 -12.07 9.08 14.57
CA SER A 943 -12.35 8.06 15.58
C SER A 943 -11.79 6.70 15.15
N PRO A 944 -11.09 5.94 16.02
CA PRO A 944 -10.60 4.59 15.71
C PRO A 944 -11.67 3.51 15.40
N TYR A 945 -12.95 3.91 15.37
CA TYR A 945 -14.10 3.06 15.11
C TYR A 945 -14.97 3.55 13.93
N ASN A 946 -14.56 4.62 13.21
CA ASN A 946 -15.32 5.11 12.05
C ASN A 946 -15.14 4.22 10.82
N TYR A 947 -16.13 4.21 9.94
CA TYR A 947 -16.13 3.39 8.73
C TYR A 947 -15.97 4.28 7.50
N ALA A 948 -15.12 3.87 6.55
CA ALA A 948 -14.93 4.53 5.25
C ALA A 948 -14.69 6.06 5.32
N PHE A 949 -13.96 6.55 6.33
CA PHE A 949 -13.75 7.99 6.59
C PHE A 949 -15.04 8.82 6.76
N ASP A 950 -16.16 8.17 7.09
CA ASP A 950 -17.51 8.74 7.09
C ASP A 950 -18.02 9.19 5.69
N ASP A 951 -17.39 8.71 4.61
CA ASP A 951 -17.87 8.80 3.22
C ASP A 951 -17.88 7.39 2.55
N PRO A 952 -18.88 6.55 2.89
CA PRO A 952 -19.02 5.21 2.35
C PRO A 952 -19.43 5.20 0.87
N MET A 953 -19.75 6.36 0.27
CA MET A 953 -20.06 6.44 -1.16
C MET A 953 -18.80 6.51 -2.03
N ARG A 954 -17.65 6.86 -1.44
CA ARG A 954 -16.35 7.01 -2.12
C ARG A 954 -15.29 6.00 -1.68
N PHE A 955 -15.30 5.60 -0.41
CA PHE A 955 -14.28 4.73 0.18
C PHE A 955 -14.85 3.39 0.64
N THR A 956 -13.97 2.40 0.71
CA THR A 956 -14.27 1.08 1.31
C THR A 956 -13.13 0.71 2.25
N ASP A 957 -13.34 -0.19 3.21
CA ASP A 957 -12.23 -0.81 3.97
C ASP A 957 -12.00 -2.23 3.42
N PRO A 958 -10.94 -2.51 2.63
CA PRO A 958 -10.82 -3.80 1.95
C PRO A 958 -10.50 -4.98 2.87
N ASP A 959 -9.89 -4.75 4.03
CA ASP A 959 -9.41 -5.79 4.96
C ASP A 959 -9.92 -5.62 6.41
N GLY A 960 -10.48 -4.45 6.75
CA GLY A 960 -10.84 -4.08 8.10
C GLY A 960 -9.67 -3.42 8.87
N MET A 961 -8.62 -2.96 8.19
CA MET A 961 -7.44 -2.35 8.82
C MET A 961 -7.18 -0.91 8.40
N TRP A 962 -7.75 -0.41 7.30
CA TRP A 962 -7.66 1.01 6.90
C TRP A 962 -8.51 1.23 5.64
N PRO A 963 -9.38 2.26 5.59
CA PRO A 963 -10.12 2.54 4.38
C PRO A 963 -9.20 2.93 3.22
N ASP A 964 -9.48 2.36 2.06
CA ASP A 964 -8.71 2.54 0.84
C ASP A 964 -9.58 3.17 -0.26
N TRP A 965 -8.96 3.99 -1.10
CA TRP A 965 -9.59 4.62 -2.26
C TRP A 965 -9.21 3.86 -3.51
N LEU A 966 -9.67 2.61 -3.65
CA LEU A 966 -9.21 1.78 -4.76
C LEU A 966 -10.31 1.02 -5.49
N ASP A 967 -10.67 1.60 -6.64
CA ASP A 967 -11.03 0.88 -7.85
C ASP A 967 -10.18 -0.40 -8.00
N ASN A 968 -10.83 -1.46 -8.51
CA ASN A 968 -10.30 -2.81 -8.67
C ASN A 968 -8.92 -2.91 -9.39
N ALA A 969 -8.49 -1.85 -10.09
CA ALA A 969 -7.17 -1.73 -10.69
C ALA A 969 -6.01 -1.91 -9.69
N VAL A 970 -6.10 -1.43 -8.45
CA VAL A 970 -5.00 -1.70 -7.47
C VAL A 970 -5.26 -2.92 -6.59
N ALA A 971 -6.46 -3.49 -6.58
CA ALA A 971 -6.59 -4.90 -6.20
C ALA A 971 -5.83 -5.79 -7.22
N ALA A 972 -5.92 -5.48 -8.52
CA ALA A 972 -5.14 -6.14 -9.57
C ALA A 972 -3.63 -5.83 -9.47
N VAL A 973 -3.21 -4.58 -9.21
CA VAL A 973 -1.77 -4.25 -9.01
C VAL A 973 -1.21 -4.82 -7.70
N LYS A 974 -1.96 -4.84 -6.59
CA LYS A 974 -1.55 -5.54 -5.35
C LYS A 974 -1.49 -7.05 -5.59
N SER A 975 -2.43 -7.64 -6.33
CA SER A 975 -2.38 -9.05 -6.75
C SER A 975 -1.17 -9.35 -7.64
N TRP A 976 -0.83 -8.44 -8.57
CA TRP A 976 0.33 -8.53 -9.45
C TRP A 976 1.66 -8.37 -8.69
N LEU A 977 1.76 -7.41 -7.77
CA LEU A 977 2.92 -7.19 -6.90
C LEU A 977 3.13 -8.34 -5.88
N ASN A 978 2.04 -8.89 -5.34
CA ASN A 978 2.04 -10.04 -4.43
C ASN A 978 2.11 -11.39 -5.17
N SER A 979 2.06 -11.38 -6.51
CA SER A 979 2.44 -12.55 -7.29
C SER A 979 3.97 -12.73 -7.21
N PRO A 980 4.50 -13.96 -7.20
CA PRO A 980 5.94 -14.22 -7.11
C PRO A 980 6.74 -13.77 -8.37
N ALA A 981 6.10 -13.07 -9.31
CA ALA A 981 6.73 -12.49 -10.50
C ALA A 981 7.57 -11.24 -10.21
N SER A 982 7.28 -10.52 -9.12
CA SER A 982 7.85 -9.20 -8.80
C SER A 982 9.29 -9.24 -8.23
N SER A 983 9.84 -10.41 -7.93
CA SER A 983 11.19 -10.56 -7.36
C SER A 983 12.33 -10.31 -8.36
N SER A 984 12.02 -10.18 -9.67
CA SER A 984 13.01 -9.94 -10.73
C SER A 984 13.18 -8.46 -11.11
N THR A 985 13.79 -7.69 -10.20
CA THR A 985 14.58 -6.47 -10.52
C THR A 985 13.95 -5.43 -11.47
N GLN A 986 12.78 -4.89 -11.12
CA GLN A 986 12.44 -3.49 -11.43
C GLN A 986 11.86 -2.83 -10.17
N PHE A 987 12.16 -1.55 -9.97
CA PHE A 987 11.97 -0.79 -8.71
C PHE A 987 12.91 -1.19 -7.56
N GLY A 988 14.08 -0.57 -7.52
CA GLY A 988 15.03 -0.62 -6.40
C GLY A 988 14.58 0.17 -5.16
N ALA A 989 13.31 0.03 -4.76
CA ALA A 989 12.79 0.54 -3.50
C ALA A 989 12.36 -0.67 -2.66
N GLN A 990 13.03 -0.90 -1.52
CA GLN A 990 12.59 -1.88 -0.54
C GLN A 990 11.28 -1.40 0.12
N ALA A 991 10.17 -1.67 -0.54
CA ALA A 991 8.88 -1.67 0.12
C ALA A 991 8.88 -2.85 1.10
N ASN A 992 9.18 -2.57 2.37
CA ASN A 992 8.90 -3.47 3.49
C ASN A 992 7.38 -3.54 3.73
N LEU A 993 6.65 -4.02 2.71
CA LEU A 993 5.30 -4.54 2.85
C LEU A 993 5.44 -5.90 3.55
N VAL A 994 5.57 -5.83 4.87
CA VAL A 994 5.26 -6.97 5.74
C VAL A 994 3.83 -7.37 5.39
N SER A 995 3.64 -8.59 4.90
CA SER A 995 2.33 -9.22 4.79
C SER A 995 1.76 -9.34 6.21
N ALA A 996 0.96 -8.36 6.62
CA ALA A 996 0.35 -8.27 7.95
C ALA A 996 -0.79 -9.27 8.16
N THR A 997 -0.71 -10.44 7.51
CA THR A 997 -1.43 -11.66 7.86
C THR A 997 -0.68 -12.33 9.02
N GLY A 998 -0.80 -11.76 10.22
CA GLY A 998 -0.39 -12.42 11.45
C GLY A 998 0.18 -11.53 12.55
N ALA A 999 -0.57 -11.44 13.65
CA ALA A 999 -0.15 -11.57 15.06
C ALA A 999 1.01 -10.75 15.67
N ALA A 1000 1.79 -9.99 14.90
CA ALA A 1000 2.86 -9.16 15.43
C ALA A 1000 2.77 -7.77 14.80
N GLN A 1001 2.36 -6.79 15.61
CA GLN A 1001 2.43 -5.36 15.28
C GLN A 1001 3.90 -4.92 15.21
N VAL A 1002 4.57 -5.23 14.10
CA VAL A 1002 5.87 -4.62 13.75
C VAL A 1002 5.60 -3.13 13.47
N PRO A 1003 6.24 -2.19 14.19
CA PRO A 1003 6.03 -0.77 13.94
C PRO A 1003 6.41 -0.41 12.51
N LEU A 1004 5.45 0.10 11.74
CA LEU A 1004 5.72 0.69 10.44
C LEU A 1004 6.60 1.95 10.65
N PRO A 1005 7.64 2.17 9.80
CA PRO A 1005 8.31 3.46 9.74
C PRO A 1005 7.28 4.57 9.49
N GLN A 1006 7.40 5.68 10.21
CA GLN A 1006 6.41 6.77 10.16
C GLN A 1006 6.39 7.49 8.80
N THR A 1007 5.62 6.98 7.85
CA THR A 1007 5.17 7.73 6.68
C THR A 1007 3.87 8.45 7.02
N ASN A 1008 3.82 9.76 6.79
CA ASN A 1008 2.68 10.62 7.12
C ASN A 1008 1.46 10.34 6.22
N GLY A 1009 0.62 9.36 6.59
CA GLY A 1009 -0.63 9.04 5.90
C GLY A 1009 -1.62 10.20 5.78
N ASP A 1010 -1.53 11.21 6.67
CA ASP A 1010 -2.30 12.45 6.63
C ASP A 1010 -2.10 13.28 5.34
N ALA A 1011 -1.09 12.97 4.49
CA ALA A 1011 -0.87 13.67 3.22
C ALA A 1011 -1.82 13.22 2.08
N LEU A 1012 -2.38 12.00 2.15
CA LEU A 1012 -3.18 11.41 1.08
C LEU A 1012 -4.61 11.96 1.04
N MET A 1013 -5.15 12.37 2.19
CA MET A 1013 -6.58 12.68 2.36
C MET A 1013 -7.01 14.08 1.91
N TYR A 1014 -6.07 14.97 1.58
CA TYR A 1014 -6.37 16.34 1.14
C TYR A 1014 -5.75 16.71 -0.22
N ASN A 1015 -4.90 15.86 -0.79
CA ASN A 1015 -4.23 16.10 -2.08
C ASN A 1015 -4.47 14.99 -3.12
N LEU A 1016 -5.33 14.01 -2.83
CA LEU A 1016 -5.86 13.07 -3.82
C LEU A 1016 -7.34 13.36 -4.10
N GLY A 1017 -7.60 14.59 -4.55
CA GLY A 1017 -8.67 14.81 -5.52
C GLY A 1017 -8.41 13.87 -6.69
N ALA A 1018 -9.27 12.88 -6.86
CA ALA A 1018 -8.94 11.67 -7.61
C ALA A 1018 -8.50 12.00 -9.05
N GLY A 1019 -7.23 11.78 -9.38
CA GLY A 1019 -6.63 12.19 -10.65
C GLY A 1019 -6.02 11.00 -11.36
N ALA A 1020 -6.87 10.16 -11.93
CA ALA A 1020 -6.57 9.02 -12.82
C ALA A 1020 -5.45 8.03 -12.41
N ILE A 1021 -5.75 6.74 -12.48
CA ILE A 1021 -4.72 5.70 -12.63
C ILE A 1021 -4.15 5.80 -14.05
N HIS A 1022 -3.24 6.76 -14.26
CA HIS A 1022 -2.35 6.74 -15.41
C HIS A 1022 -1.12 5.90 -15.07
N MET A 1023 -0.91 4.84 -15.86
CA MET A 1023 0.37 4.17 -15.97
C MET A 1023 1.38 5.10 -16.65
N SER A 1024 1.90 6.08 -15.90
CA SER A 1024 3.02 6.93 -16.29
C SER A 1024 4.09 6.86 -15.22
N ALA A 1025 4.97 5.85 -15.32
CA ALA A 1025 6.16 5.75 -14.50
C ALA A 1025 7.15 6.88 -14.88
N SER A 1026 6.98 8.05 -14.25
CA SER A 1026 7.99 9.12 -14.24
C SER A 1026 8.59 9.20 -12.84
N LEU A 1027 9.88 8.87 -12.74
CA LEU A 1027 10.63 8.91 -11.49
C LEU A 1027 10.92 10.36 -11.09
N PRO A 1028 10.61 10.80 -9.85
CA PRO A 1028 11.22 11.98 -9.26
C PRO A 1028 12.73 11.72 -9.08
N GLY A 1029 13.56 12.72 -9.39
CA GLY A 1029 15.01 12.54 -9.47
C GLY A 1029 15.67 12.12 -8.15
N SER A 1030 16.49 11.08 -8.21
CA SER A 1030 17.41 10.73 -7.12
C SER A 1030 18.61 11.68 -7.08
N THR A 1031 18.93 12.18 -5.89
CA THR A 1031 20.12 12.99 -5.65
C THR A 1031 21.38 12.16 -5.96
N LYS A 1032 22.29 12.70 -6.76
CA LYS A 1032 23.50 11.99 -7.20
C LYS A 1032 24.37 11.51 -6.02
N ILE A 1033 24.59 10.20 -5.93
CA ILE A 1033 25.74 9.61 -5.24
C ILE A 1033 26.63 8.97 -6.32
N PRO A 1034 27.90 9.41 -6.49
CA PRO A 1034 28.78 8.86 -7.52
C PRO A 1034 29.38 7.52 -7.08
N ALA A 1035 28.94 6.43 -7.70
CA ALA A 1035 29.61 5.14 -7.61
C ALA A 1035 30.64 5.02 -8.75
N THR A 1036 31.93 5.07 -8.39
CA THR A 1036 33.02 4.85 -9.36
C THR A 1036 33.32 3.36 -9.44
N VAL A 1037 33.18 2.76 -10.62
CA VAL A 1037 33.61 1.39 -10.89
C VAL A 1037 34.67 1.43 -11.98
N THR A 1038 35.86 0.93 -11.68
CA THR A 1038 36.94 0.70 -12.65
C THR A 1038 37.10 -0.81 -12.88
N PRO A 1039 37.30 -1.29 -14.11
CA PRO A 1039 37.48 -2.70 -14.41
C PRO A 1039 38.91 -3.19 -14.13
N GLU A 1040 39.05 -4.49 -13.84
CA GLU A 1040 40.33 -5.15 -13.54
C GLU A 1040 41.26 -5.32 -14.76
N ALA A 1041 42.56 -5.37 -14.49
CA ALA A 1041 43.59 -6.04 -15.30
C ALA A 1041 44.66 -6.67 -14.35
N PRO A 1042 45.38 -7.73 -14.76
CA PRO A 1042 45.84 -8.76 -13.81
C PRO A 1042 47.29 -8.66 -13.27
N GLU A 1043 47.51 -9.47 -12.22
CA GLU A 1043 48.74 -9.90 -11.52
C GLU A 1043 50.14 -9.58 -12.08
N VAL A 1044 51.04 -9.04 -11.21
CA VAL A 1044 52.46 -9.46 -11.08
C VAL A 1044 52.91 -9.33 -9.60
N SER A 1045 53.79 -10.23 -9.13
CA SER A 1045 54.24 -10.39 -7.73
C SER A 1045 55.13 -9.28 -7.14
N ALA A 1046 54.93 -9.08 -5.83
CA ALA A 1046 55.85 -8.69 -4.75
C ALA A 1046 57.32 -8.27 -5.07
N THR A 1047 57.78 -7.16 -4.47
CA THR A 1047 58.60 -7.22 -3.23
C THR A 1047 58.65 -5.87 -2.47
N THR A 1048 59.04 -5.92 -1.20
CA THR A 1048 59.09 -4.80 -0.24
C THR A 1048 60.39 -3.99 -0.32
N THR A 1049 60.33 -2.67 -0.16
CA THR A 1049 61.16 -1.94 0.84
C THR A 1049 60.75 -0.47 1.06
N SER A 1050 60.91 -0.05 2.32
CA SER A 1050 60.65 1.23 2.99
C SER A 1050 61.05 2.55 2.31
N VAL A 1051 60.20 3.58 2.48
CA VAL A 1051 60.59 4.98 2.75
C VAL A 1051 59.67 5.57 3.84
N SER A 1052 60.21 6.41 4.73
CA SER A 1052 59.49 7.09 5.83
C SER A 1052 58.55 8.22 5.36
N PRO A 1053 57.57 8.64 6.18
CA PRO A 1053 56.52 9.57 5.75
C PRO A 1053 56.99 11.03 5.68
N ALA A 1054 56.51 11.74 4.66
CA ALA A 1054 56.51 13.20 4.64
C ALA A 1054 55.30 13.74 5.44
N VAL A 1055 55.49 14.89 6.08
CA VAL A 1055 54.44 15.58 6.86
C VAL A 1055 53.62 16.46 5.94
N GLU A 1056 52.30 16.29 5.92
CA GLU A 1056 51.37 17.31 5.44
C GLU A 1056 50.54 17.87 6.59
N SER A 1057 50.36 19.19 6.59
CA SER A 1057 49.53 19.94 7.54
C SER A 1057 48.67 20.97 6.78
N SER A 1058 47.60 21.43 7.45
CA SER A 1058 46.78 22.62 7.12
C SER A 1058 45.62 22.58 6.08
N SER A 1059 44.95 21.45 5.83
CA SER A 1059 43.74 21.41 4.96
C SER A 1059 42.37 21.19 5.64
N ALA A 1060 42.30 21.01 6.97
CA ALA A 1060 41.13 20.39 7.63
C ALA A 1060 40.04 21.30 8.22
N ILE A 1061 40.11 22.64 8.09
CA ILE A 1061 39.23 23.58 8.84
C ILE A 1061 38.22 24.33 7.92
N GLY A 1062 38.51 24.43 6.62
CA GLY A 1062 37.91 25.46 5.78
C GLY A 1062 38.28 26.88 6.26
N ASN A 1063 37.63 27.92 5.75
CA ASN A 1063 37.93 29.32 6.12
C ASN A 1063 37.40 29.74 7.52
N LYS A 1064 37.17 28.79 8.44
CA LYS A 1064 36.66 29.09 9.79
C LYS A 1064 37.80 29.52 10.71
N THR A 1065 37.79 30.78 11.17
CA THR A 1065 38.76 31.33 12.13
C THR A 1065 38.34 31.19 13.59
N VAL A 1066 37.07 30.88 13.86
CA VAL A 1066 36.50 30.74 15.21
C VAL A 1066 35.92 29.34 15.40
N LEU A 1067 36.18 28.71 16.55
CA LEU A 1067 35.57 27.45 16.99
C LEU A 1067 35.13 27.56 18.45
N HIS A 1068 34.22 26.69 18.89
CA HIS A 1068 33.54 26.77 20.18
C HIS A 1068 33.90 25.60 21.10
N HIS A 1069 34.29 25.90 22.34
CA HIS A 1069 34.40 24.92 23.41
C HIS A 1069 33.09 24.89 24.21
N TYR A 1070 32.43 23.74 24.32
CA TYR A 1070 31.19 23.58 25.09
C TYR A 1070 31.46 22.93 26.45
N THR A 1071 30.86 23.48 27.52
CA THR A 1071 31.16 23.15 28.92
C THR A 1071 29.97 23.50 29.84
N THR A 1072 30.13 23.33 31.15
CA THR A 1072 29.23 23.86 32.20
C THR A 1072 29.49 25.35 32.47
N GLU A 1073 28.58 26.00 33.18
CA GLU A 1073 28.74 27.39 33.68
C GLU A 1073 30.02 27.56 34.51
N GLU A 1074 30.25 26.64 35.45
CA GLU A 1074 31.47 26.59 36.27
C GLU A 1074 32.73 26.46 35.41
N GLY A 1075 32.71 25.58 34.39
CA GLY A 1075 33.83 25.42 33.47
C GLY A 1075 34.08 26.66 32.62
N GLN A 1076 33.03 27.33 32.13
CA GLN A 1076 33.13 28.61 31.43
C GLN A 1076 33.77 29.68 32.33
N ASN A 1077 33.27 29.84 33.56
CA ASN A 1077 33.81 30.80 34.53
C ASN A 1077 35.28 30.50 34.89
N GLY A 1078 35.65 29.22 35.01
CA GLY A 1078 37.04 28.79 35.18
C GLY A 1078 37.95 29.14 33.99
N ILE A 1079 37.46 28.99 32.76
CA ILE A 1079 38.20 29.35 31.54
C ILE A 1079 38.36 30.88 31.44
N LEU A 1080 37.28 31.64 31.67
CA LEU A 1080 37.28 33.11 31.59
C LEU A 1080 38.20 33.75 32.64
N SER A 1081 38.22 33.23 33.87
CA SER A 1081 39.08 33.73 34.95
C SER A 1081 40.55 33.32 34.78
N SER A 1082 40.83 32.07 34.39
CA SER A 1082 42.21 31.58 34.20
C SER A 1082 42.85 32.01 32.88
N GLN A 1083 42.04 32.43 31.89
CA GLN A 1083 42.46 32.71 30.51
C GLN A 1083 43.20 31.54 29.86
N LYS A 1084 42.85 30.30 30.24
CA LYS A 1084 43.47 29.06 29.76
C LYS A 1084 42.42 27.98 29.51
N LEU A 1085 42.67 27.12 28.52
CA LEU A 1085 41.90 25.91 28.28
C LEU A 1085 42.78 24.67 28.50
N ASN A 1086 42.44 23.88 29.52
CA ASN A 1086 43.20 22.67 29.86
C ASN A 1086 42.97 21.57 28.80
N PRO A 1087 44.00 20.76 28.47
CA PRO A 1087 43.87 19.67 27.51
C PRO A 1087 43.18 18.46 28.15
N SER A 1088 42.40 17.73 27.34
CA SER A 1088 42.05 16.35 27.65
C SER A 1088 43.28 15.47 27.38
N LEU A 1089 43.75 14.76 28.40
CA LEU A 1089 44.90 13.85 28.30
C LEU A 1089 44.44 12.38 28.38
N LYS A 1090 44.87 11.56 27.43
CA LYS A 1090 44.55 10.13 27.33
C LYS A 1090 45.05 9.32 28.52
N ALA A 1091 46.12 9.79 29.17
CA ALA A 1091 46.63 9.24 30.42
C ALA A 1091 45.66 9.43 31.61
N ASN A 1092 44.85 10.50 31.60
CA ASN A 1092 43.89 10.80 32.66
C ASN A 1092 42.52 10.17 32.38
N ASN A 1093 42.05 10.25 31.12
CA ASN A 1093 40.85 9.54 30.68
C ASN A 1093 40.91 9.24 29.17
N THR A 1094 40.97 7.96 28.82
CA THR A 1094 41.00 7.50 27.42
C THR A 1094 39.73 7.80 26.63
N LYS A 1095 38.60 8.10 27.31
CA LYS A 1095 37.33 8.49 26.66
C LYS A 1095 37.30 9.97 26.26
N ASP A 1096 37.97 10.84 27.01
CA ASP A 1096 37.92 12.30 26.82
C ASP A 1096 38.97 12.79 25.80
N ALA A 1097 40.02 12.01 25.55
CA ALA A 1097 41.10 12.27 24.59
C ALA A 1097 41.03 11.33 23.36
N ARG A 1098 39.83 11.11 22.82
CA ARG A 1098 39.56 10.08 21.80
C ARG A 1098 40.34 10.28 20.48
N TYR A 1099 40.61 11.53 20.11
CA TYR A 1099 41.32 11.91 18.88
C TYR A 1099 42.75 12.43 19.16
N GLY A 1100 43.30 12.10 20.33
CA GLY A 1100 44.61 12.55 20.80
C GLY A 1100 44.53 13.51 21.99
N ASP A 1101 45.69 13.78 22.58
CA ASP A 1101 45.84 14.73 23.68
C ASP A 1101 45.71 16.17 23.15
N GLY A 1102 44.82 16.97 23.75
CA GLY A 1102 44.57 18.33 23.26
C GLY A 1102 43.31 19.00 23.78
N GLN A 1103 43.09 20.23 23.34
CA GLN A 1103 41.86 20.98 23.61
C GLN A 1103 40.80 20.68 22.55
N TYR A 1104 39.59 20.30 22.98
CA TYR A 1104 38.50 19.89 22.09
C TYR A 1104 37.55 21.06 21.80
N LEU A 1105 37.27 21.27 20.51
CA LEU A 1105 36.47 22.37 19.97
C LEU A 1105 35.45 21.86 18.93
N SER A 1106 34.45 22.67 18.62
CA SER A 1106 33.37 22.37 17.68
C SER A 1106 33.11 23.58 16.76
N ASP A 1107 32.60 23.32 15.57
CA ASP A 1107 32.13 24.34 14.61
C ASP A 1107 30.59 24.41 14.51
N ILE A 1108 29.89 23.76 15.44
CA ILE A 1108 28.46 23.96 15.68
C ILE A 1108 28.29 25.35 16.31
N GLU A 1109 27.42 26.17 15.73
CA GLU A 1109 27.18 27.53 16.21
C GLU A 1109 26.43 27.49 17.56
N PRO A 1110 26.82 28.28 18.58
CA PRO A 1110 26.12 28.36 19.85
C PRO A 1110 24.64 28.72 19.71
N GLY A 1111 23.78 27.95 20.39
CA GLY A 1111 22.32 28.10 20.32
C GLY A 1111 21.66 27.46 19.09
N SER A 1112 22.41 26.89 18.14
CA SER A 1112 21.86 26.12 17.00
C SER A 1112 21.41 24.69 17.36
N LYS A 1113 21.72 24.23 18.56
CA LYS A 1113 21.37 22.91 19.10
C LYS A 1113 21.06 22.99 20.59
N THR A 1114 20.11 22.17 21.05
CA THR A 1114 19.85 22.01 22.49
C THR A 1114 21.03 21.31 23.18
N PRO A 1115 21.20 21.45 24.52
CA PRO A 1115 22.25 20.74 25.23
C PRO A 1115 22.20 19.21 25.07
N ALA A 1116 21.01 18.62 24.89
CA ALA A 1116 20.83 17.20 24.60
C ALA A 1116 21.28 16.83 23.18
N GLN A 1117 20.93 17.64 22.17
CA GLN A 1117 21.40 17.49 20.80
C GLN A 1117 22.93 17.65 20.69
N LEU A 1118 23.54 18.60 21.41
CA LEU A 1118 25.00 18.74 21.53
C LEU A 1118 25.62 17.50 22.20
N SER A 1119 25.00 16.98 23.25
CA SER A 1119 25.45 15.75 23.91
C SER A 1119 25.44 14.54 22.96
N LYS A 1120 24.39 14.43 22.12
CA LYS A 1120 24.33 13.44 21.04
C LYS A 1120 25.43 13.70 20.00
N ALA A 1121 25.66 14.93 19.56
CA ALA A 1121 26.69 15.27 18.59
C ALA A 1121 28.13 14.99 19.08
N PHE A 1122 28.45 15.24 20.35
CA PHE A 1122 29.80 15.08 20.90
C PHE A 1122 30.05 13.69 21.48
N LEU A 1123 29.11 13.15 22.26
CA LEU A 1123 29.30 11.90 23.01
C LEU A 1123 28.57 10.70 22.39
N ASN A 1124 27.69 10.92 21.40
CA ASN A 1124 26.68 9.96 20.91
C ASN A 1124 25.65 9.53 21.99
N VAL A 1125 25.55 10.30 23.08
CA VAL A 1125 24.73 10.02 24.27
C VAL A 1125 23.90 11.27 24.60
N PRO A 1126 22.56 11.26 24.50
CA PRO A 1126 21.76 12.49 24.58
C PRO A 1126 21.60 13.06 26.01
N TYR A 1127 21.58 12.21 27.05
CA TYR A 1127 21.26 12.62 28.42
C TYR A 1127 22.41 13.26 29.21
N GLN A 1128 23.60 13.41 28.62
CA GLN A 1128 24.72 14.13 29.24
C GLN A 1128 24.67 15.64 28.95
N GLY A 1129 23.54 16.19 28.46
CA GLY A 1129 23.39 17.59 28.05
C GLY A 1129 23.73 18.62 29.14
N LYS A 1130 23.65 18.25 30.43
CA LYS A 1130 24.12 19.09 31.55
C LYS A 1130 25.61 19.50 31.45
N LYS A 1131 26.42 18.78 30.65
CA LYS A 1131 27.84 19.12 30.38
C LYS A 1131 28.04 20.19 29.31
N PHE A 1132 27.01 20.55 28.56
CA PHE A 1132 27.09 21.42 27.38
C PHE A 1132 26.07 22.56 27.48
N THR A 1133 25.96 23.16 28.66
CA THR A 1133 25.01 24.25 28.96
C THR A 1133 25.58 25.64 28.67
N HIS A 1134 26.89 25.77 28.51
CA HIS A 1134 27.61 27.02 28.24
C HIS A 1134 28.71 26.80 27.19
N TYR A 1135 29.23 27.88 26.61
CA TYR A 1135 30.27 27.82 25.59
C TYR A 1135 31.29 28.96 25.67
N VAL A 1136 32.47 28.74 25.11
CA VAL A 1136 33.50 29.77 24.88
C VAL A 1136 33.94 29.69 23.41
N SER A 1137 33.75 30.76 22.66
CA SER A 1137 34.19 30.90 21.27
C SER A 1137 35.64 31.40 21.23
N ILE A 1138 36.49 30.70 20.50
CA ILE A 1138 37.95 30.87 20.50
C ILE A 1138 38.42 31.12 19.06
N ASP A 1139 39.17 32.19 18.87
CA ASP A 1139 39.94 32.44 17.66
C ASP A 1139 41.10 31.43 17.57
N VAL A 1140 41.00 30.53 16.60
CA VAL A 1140 41.97 29.47 16.33
C VAL A 1140 43.02 29.87 15.29
N THR A 1141 43.04 31.13 14.85
CA THR A 1141 44.03 31.62 13.88
C THR A 1141 45.46 31.40 14.40
N GLY A 1142 46.27 30.73 13.59
CA GLY A 1142 47.65 30.35 13.94
C GLY A 1142 47.78 29.21 14.96
N LEU A 1143 46.70 28.49 15.29
CA LEU A 1143 46.78 27.22 16.02
C LEU A 1143 46.78 26.04 15.05
N GLU A 1144 47.53 24.97 15.38
CA GLU A 1144 47.38 23.69 14.70
C GLU A 1144 46.08 23.03 15.17
N VAL A 1145 45.05 23.02 14.33
CA VAL A 1145 43.78 22.34 14.60
C VAL A 1145 43.67 21.11 13.68
N LYS A 1146 43.31 19.96 14.26
CA LYS A 1146 43.02 18.72 13.53
C LYS A 1146 41.55 18.37 13.69
N MET A 1147 40.88 18.02 12.59
CA MET A 1147 39.54 17.44 12.65
C MET A 1147 39.67 15.98 13.12
N GLY A 1148 39.03 15.65 14.25
CA GLY A 1148 38.97 14.28 14.75
C GLY A 1148 37.80 13.49 14.13
N ARG A 1149 36.67 14.17 13.95
CA ARG A 1149 35.53 13.79 13.10
C ARG A 1149 34.66 15.03 12.83
N ASP A 1150 33.61 14.88 12.04
CA ASP A 1150 32.59 15.90 11.82
C ASP A 1150 32.14 16.56 13.14
N ASN A 1151 32.20 17.89 13.17
CA ASN A 1151 31.88 18.75 14.32
C ASN A 1151 32.75 18.55 15.58
N VAL A 1152 33.86 17.82 15.51
CA VAL A 1152 34.80 17.64 16.64
C VAL A 1152 36.25 17.83 16.20
N TYR A 1153 36.82 18.94 16.61
CA TYR A 1153 38.18 19.36 16.33
C TYR A 1153 39.03 19.28 17.61
N VAL A 1154 40.33 19.07 17.44
CA VAL A 1154 41.32 19.05 18.53
C VAL A 1154 42.50 19.96 18.19
N VAL A 1155 42.91 20.79 19.13
CA VAL A 1155 44.21 21.48 19.13
C VAL A 1155 45.20 20.55 19.83
N PRO A 1156 46.13 19.86 19.13
CA PRO A 1156 46.98 18.83 19.75
C PRO A 1156 48.00 19.46 20.69
N ASN A 1157 47.87 19.23 21.99
CA ASN A 1157 48.75 19.80 23.01
C ASN A 1157 48.61 19.04 24.34
N THR A 1158 49.70 18.89 25.09
CA THR A 1158 49.69 18.34 26.45
C THR A 1158 49.68 19.40 27.55
N GLN A 1159 49.80 20.68 27.19
CA GLN A 1159 49.79 21.83 28.11
C GLN A 1159 48.50 22.66 27.98
N PRO A 1160 48.12 23.45 29.00
CA PRO A 1160 47.02 24.41 28.91
C PRO A 1160 47.23 25.44 27.80
N LEU A 1161 46.26 25.57 26.90
CA LEU A 1161 46.27 26.53 25.80
C LEU A 1161 45.96 27.95 26.35
N PRO A 1162 46.87 28.93 26.20
CA PRO A 1162 46.58 30.30 26.62
C PRO A 1162 45.55 30.95 25.68
N LEU A 1163 44.46 31.46 26.26
CA LEU A 1163 43.36 32.09 25.52
C LEU A 1163 43.35 33.63 25.60
N LYS A 1164 44.33 34.24 26.26
CA LYS A 1164 44.43 35.71 26.36
C LYS A 1164 44.48 36.35 24.97
N GLY A 1165 43.46 37.13 24.63
CA GLY A 1165 43.31 37.75 23.32
C GLY A 1165 42.72 36.84 22.22
N ARG A 1166 42.32 35.60 22.56
CA ARG A 1166 41.67 34.64 21.64
C ARG A 1166 40.20 34.38 21.96
N ILE A 1167 39.69 34.77 23.13
CA ILE A 1167 38.26 34.61 23.45
C ILE A 1167 37.47 35.66 22.68
N VAL A 1168 36.60 35.20 21.78
CA VAL A 1168 35.77 36.05 20.91
C VAL A 1168 34.39 36.31 21.53
N ASN A 1169 33.79 35.29 22.15
CA ASN A 1169 32.46 35.35 22.76
C ASN A 1169 32.30 34.22 23.80
N SER A 1170 31.35 34.35 24.72
CA SER A 1170 30.97 33.29 25.67
C SER A 1170 29.57 33.55 26.21
N GLY A 1171 28.76 32.50 26.36
CA GLY A 1171 27.42 32.62 26.98
C GLY A 1171 26.82 31.26 27.35
N SER A 1172 25.55 31.27 27.76
CA SER A 1172 24.76 30.04 27.89
C SER A 1172 24.40 29.48 26.51
N VAL A 1173 24.22 28.16 26.44
CA VAL A 1173 23.54 27.48 25.33
C VAL A 1173 22.04 27.57 25.57
N SER A 1174 21.54 28.81 25.61
CA SER A 1174 20.14 29.10 25.35
C SER A 1174 19.95 29.13 23.83
N PRO A 1175 18.83 28.63 23.28
CA PRO A 1175 18.48 28.92 21.89
C PRO A 1175 18.46 30.45 21.72
N LEU A 1176 19.14 30.94 20.68
CA LEU A 1176 19.36 32.39 20.52
C LEU A 1176 18.01 33.12 20.39
N PRO A 1177 17.74 34.15 21.21
CA PRO A 1177 16.74 35.15 20.83
C PRO A 1177 17.26 35.83 19.56
N ILE A 1178 16.51 35.69 18.47
CA ILE A 1178 16.97 36.03 17.12
C ILE A 1178 17.18 37.55 17.02
N LYS A 1179 18.35 37.97 16.52
CA LYS A 1179 18.52 39.32 15.98
C LYS A 1179 17.79 39.38 14.65
N ASN A 1180 16.74 40.20 14.58
CA ASN A 1180 16.07 40.51 13.31
C ASN A 1180 17.07 41.12 12.32
N ASN A 1181 17.09 40.57 11.10
CA ASN A 1181 17.57 41.17 9.85
C ASN A 1181 16.84 40.49 8.70
#